data_AF-A0A6N6T1U2-F1
#
_entry.id   AF-A0A6N6T1U2-F1
#
_cell.length_a   1.000
_cell.length_b   1.000
_cell.length_c   1.000
_cell.angle_alpha   90.00
_cell.angle_beta   90.00
_cell.angle_gamma   90.00
#
_symmetry.space_group_name_H-M   'P 1'
#
loop_
_entity.id
_entity.type
_entity.pdbx_description
1 polymer ?
#
loop_
_entity_poly.entity_id
_entity_poly.type
_entity_poly.pdbx_seq_one_letter_code
_entity_poly.pdbx_strand_id
1 'polypeptide(L)'
;MTLSLEGSYLAPAPLDHVWERLNDATVLRAAIPGCEALEKHDDTSFSGIVLFKIGPVKARFRGKVRLTDLQAPHACKIVGEGEGGVAGFAKGAADVKLAAVPQGTLISYKVDATTGGKIAQFGSRLMASTIRKLAEEFFATFSRLAADVEQAEPAVADPIETATPENVTPVLELRGITKTFPGVRAIDDVSLAIWPGEIHMLLGENGAGKSTLMKVLCGAYRADAGEFRHRGKVVTVSSPVDARRLGIAVIFQEFSLVPYLDVAQNIFLGREFRSGAFVDRPRMDREARRLLDLIGLDVDVRTPAHRLGVAQQQMLEIAKALSQDARILVMDEPTAALSDRETERLFAVMRKLKADGVAIVYISHRMAEVFALGDRITVLRDGKLVGEVRPSGTAPGDLIRMMVGRSVDLTYSRAKRSKVGEVALSLVEVSADNGIRDISLTVRKGEIVGLCGLVGSGRTEVARAVFGADPINSGKITILGKDMRGGPVDAKQLGAALIPESRKIDGLALERTVGDNLVSVALGRLFPSGLFRPGIAHRVARQLIETLRIATPSPHQVTATLSGGNQQKIVIGKWLAAKAGLYVFDEPTRGIDVGAKSEIFELIYRLVDEGAAVLMISSEQSEIVNVCDRAYVMRSGHIVGELSGPDLNEANIVALGIHHD
;
A
#
# COMPACT_ATOMS: atom_id res chain seq x y z
N MET A 1 -39.77 -7.81 -10.52
CA MET A 1 -39.48 -6.55 -9.81
C MET A 1 -38.90 -5.58 -10.82
N THR A 2 -39.34 -4.32 -10.84
CA THR A 2 -38.88 -3.31 -11.81
C THR A 2 -37.99 -2.30 -11.09
N LEU A 3 -36.79 -2.05 -11.63
CA LEU A 3 -35.81 -1.09 -11.09
C LEU A 3 -35.47 -0.06 -12.17
N SER A 4 -35.60 1.24 -11.87
CA SER A 4 -35.20 2.35 -12.74
C SER A 4 -33.96 3.05 -12.16
N LEU A 5 -32.91 3.24 -12.96
CA LEU A 5 -31.65 3.92 -12.61
C LEU A 5 -31.31 4.95 -13.69
N GLU A 6 -30.87 6.15 -13.31
CA GLU A 6 -30.44 7.18 -14.26
C GLU A 6 -29.01 7.65 -13.93
N GLY A 7 -28.22 8.00 -14.95
CA GLY A 7 -26.84 8.48 -14.81
C GLY A 7 -26.28 9.09 -16.08
N SER A 8 -25.07 9.67 -15.99
CA SER A 8 -24.40 10.29 -17.14
C SER A 8 -22.87 10.20 -17.05
N TYR A 9 -22.21 10.04 -18.20
CA TYR A 9 -20.76 10.04 -18.36
C TYR A 9 -20.32 10.94 -19.51
N LEU A 10 -19.13 11.52 -19.41
CA LEU A 10 -18.51 12.29 -20.49
C LEU A 10 -17.51 11.40 -21.23
N ALA A 11 -17.72 11.21 -22.54
CA ALA A 11 -16.74 10.62 -23.43
C ALA A 11 -16.02 11.75 -24.20
N PRO A 12 -14.69 11.92 -24.07
CA PRO A 12 -13.94 12.97 -24.76
C PRO A 12 -13.71 12.65 -26.25
N ALA A 13 -14.79 12.36 -26.98
CA ALA A 13 -14.79 12.09 -28.41
C ALA A 13 -16.01 12.74 -29.09
N PRO A 14 -15.95 13.02 -30.42
CA PRO A 14 -17.08 13.57 -31.17
C PRO A 14 -18.31 12.67 -31.12
N LEU A 15 -19.49 13.28 -31.23
CA LEU A 15 -20.79 12.61 -31.11
C LEU A 15 -20.92 11.41 -32.05
N ASP A 16 -20.53 11.57 -33.31
CA ASP A 16 -20.62 10.52 -34.32
C ASP A 16 -19.67 9.35 -34.00
N HIS A 17 -18.50 9.62 -33.44
CA HIS A 17 -17.55 8.57 -33.05
C HIS A 17 -18.07 7.76 -31.87
N VAL A 18 -18.63 8.42 -30.86
CA VAL A 18 -19.25 7.74 -29.70
C VAL A 18 -20.45 6.92 -30.14
N TRP A 19 -21.22 7.41 -31.12
CA TRP A 19 -22.33 6.67 -31.72
C TRP A 19 -21.87 5.42 -32.47
N GLU A 20 -20.82 5.49 -33.29
CA GLU A 20 -20.25 4.32 -33.97
C GLU A 20 -19.76 3.26 -32.98
N ARG A 21 -19.09 3.70 -31.91
CA ARG A 21 -18.59 2.83 -30.83
C ARG A 21 -19.70 2.12 -30.06
N LEU A 22 -20.91 2.70 -29.97
CA LEU A 22 -22.08 2.04 -29.39
C LEU A 22 -22.59 0.85 -30.23
N ASN A 23 -22.12 0.69 -31.47
CA ASN A 23 -22.46 -0.42 -32.35
C ASN A 23 -21.26 -1.33 -32.70
N ASP A 24 -20.12 -1.13 -32.02
CA ASP A 24 -18.91 -1.92 -32.18
C ASP A 24 -18.89 -3.09 -31.19
N ALA A 25 -18.92 -4.31 -31.72
CA ALA A 25 -18.95 -5.54 -30.92
C ALA A 25 -17.71 -5.71 -30.02
N THR A 26 -16.54 -5.24 -30.46
CA THR A 26 -15.29 -5.34 -29.71
C THR A 26 -15.31 -4.39 -28.51
N VAL A 27 -15.75 -3.16 -28.75
CA VAL A 27 -15.89 -2.13 -27.71
C VAL A 27 -16.93 -2.53 -26.68
N LEU A 28 -18.11 -2.99 -27.14
CA LEU A 28 -19.17 -3.45 -26.26
C LEU A 28 -18.73 -4.69 -25.45
N ARG A 29 -18.01 -5.64 -26.06
CA ARG A 29 -17.47 -6.80 -25.34
C ARG A 29 -16.53 -6.39 -24.22
N ALA A 30 -15.66 -5.41 -24.46
CA ALA A 30 -14.74 -4.90 -23.46
C ALA A 30 -15.44 -4.04 -22.38
N ALA A 31 -16.56 -3.39 -22.72
CA ALA A 31 -17.32 -2.58 -21.79
C ALA A 31 -18.26 -3.38 -20.88
N ILE A 32 -18.81 -4.51 -21.33
CA ILE A 32 -19.77 -5.32 -20.57
C ILE A 32 -19.05 -6.11 -19.47
N PRO A 33 -19.30 -5.84 -18.17
CA PRO A 33 -18.63 -6.54 -17.07
C PRO A 33 -18.91 -8.04 -17.09
N GLY A 34 -17.85 -8.86 -17.07
CA GLY A 34 -17.96 -10.32 -17.09
C GLY A 34 -18.36 -10.92 -18.44
N CYS A 35 -18.29 -10.16 -19.55
CA CYS A 35 -18.57 -10.68 -20.89
C CYS A 35 -17.50 -11.69 -21.33
N GLU A 36 -17.90 -12.95 -21.52
CA GLU A 36 -17.02 -14.01 -22.03
C GLU A 36 -17.00 -14.00 -23.57
N ALA A 37 -18.17 -13.80 -24.19
CA ALA A 37 -18.35 -13.77 -25.63
C ALA A 37 -19.47 -12.80 -26.02
N LEU A 38 -19.27 -12.08 -27.13
CA LEU A 38 -20.28 -11.23 -27.77
C LEU A 38 -20.11 -11.35 -29.28
N GLU A 39 -21.17 -11.73 -29.97
CA GLU A 39 -21.24 -11.89 -31.41
C GLU A 39 -22.29 -10.94 -31.96
N LYS A 40 -21.92 -10.10 -32.95
CA LYS A 40 -22.83 -9.22 -33.68
C LYS A 40 -23.44 -10.01 -34.85
N HIS A 41 -24.77 -10.00 -34.96
CA HIS A 41 -25.48 -10.65 -36.07
C HIS A 41 -25.88 -9.65 -37.15
N ASP A 42 -26.28 -8.45 -36.75
CA ASP A 42 -26.61 -7.32 -37.63
C ASP A 42 -26.36 -5.98 -36.89
N ASP A 43 -26.62 -4.85 -37.55
CA ASP A 43 -26.39 -3.50 -37.00
C ASP A 43 -27.22 -3.14 -35.77
N THR A 44 -28.15 -4.01 -35.37
CA THR A 44 -29.05 -3.80 -34.25
C THR A 44 -29.10 -4.98 -33.30
N SER A 45 -28.37 -6.08 -33.54
CA SER A 45 -28.53 -7.30 -32.76
C SER A 45 -27.21 -8.01 -32.44
N PHE A 46 -27.10 -8.41 -31.18
CA PHE A 46 -25.95 -9.09 -30.60
C PHE A 46 -26.43 -10.31 -29.79
N SER A 47 -25.59 -11.33 -29.68
CA SER A 47 -25.76 -12.40 -28.69
C SER A 47 -24.48 -12.60 -27.92
N GLY A 48 -24.60 -12.91 -26.63
CA GLY A 48 -23.42 -13.06 -25.79
C GLY A 48 -23.60 -13.97 -24.60
N ILE A 49 -22.47 -14.30 -23.99
CA ILE A 49 -22.38 -15.03 -22.75
C ILE A 49 -21.72 -14.11 -21.73
N VAL A 50 -22.41 -13.89 -20.61
CA VAL A 50 -21.93 -13.03 -19.53
C VAL A 50 -21.96 -13.78 -18.21
N LEU A 51 -20.84 -13.73 -17.49
CA LEU A 51 -20.70 -14.31 -16.17
C LEU A 51 -20.92 -13.23 -15.11
N PHE A 52 -22.08 -13.27 -14.45
CA PHE A 52 -22.42 -12.32 -13.40
C PHE A 52 -22.26 -12.94 -12.01
N LYS A 53 -21.82 -12.13 -11.06
CA LYS A 53 -21.82 -12.48 -9.63
C LYS A 53 -22.91 -11.67 -8.93
N ILE A 54 -23.89 -12.36 -8.37
CA ILE A 54 -24.96 -11.76 -7.58
C ILE A 54 -24.79 -12.27 -6.15
N GLY A 55 -24.27 -11.42 -5.26
CA GLY A 55 -23.89 -11.81 -3.91
C GLY A 55 -22.90 -13.00 -3.93
N PRO A 56 -23.21 -14.14 -3.27
CA PRO A 56 -22.34 -15.31 -3.24
C PRO A 56 -22.43 -16.19 -4.49
N VAL A 57 -23.43 -15.98 -5.37
CA VAL A 57 -23.69 -16.87 -6.51
C VAL A 57 -23.06 -16.30 -7.78
N LYS A 58 -22.22 -17.10 -8.44
CA LYS A 58 -21.81 -16.87 -9.82
C LYS A 58 -22.80 -17.56 -10.76
N ALA A 59 -23.35 -16.82 -11.71
CA ALA A 59 -24.29 -17.34 -12.70
C ALA A 59 -23.84 -16.93 -14.11
N ARG A 60 -23.85 -17.90 -15.02
CA ARG A 60 -23.50 -17.72 -16.43
C ARG A 60 -24.79 -17.54 -17.22
N PHE A 61 -24.96 -16.37 -17.82
CA PHE A 61 -26.13 -16.02 -18.62
C PHE A 61 -25.80 -16.05 -20.10
N ARG A 62 -26.65 -16.70 -20.89
CA ARG A 62 -26.63 -16.58 -22.35
C ARG A 62 -27.81 -15.71 -22.75
N GLY A 63 -27.55 -14.66 -23.53
CA GLY A 63 -28.56 -13.67 -23.85
C GLY A 63 -28.40 -13.03 -25.22
N LYS A 64 -29.44 -12.29 -25.61
CA LYS A 64 -29.50 -11.47 -26.82
C LYS A 64 -29.68 -10.02 -26.41
N VAL A 65 -28.99 -9.12 -27.10
CA VAL A 65 -29.12 -7.68 -26.95
C VAL A 65 -29.55 -7.10 -28.29
N ARG A 66 -30.54 -6.21 -28.27
CA ARG A 66 -31.04 -5.51 -29.45
C ARG A 66 -31.02 -4.00 -29.23
N LEU A 67 -30.56 -3.26 -30.22
CA LEU A 67 -30.70 -1.81 -30.29
C LEU A 67 -32.03 -1.52 -31.00
N THR A 68 -32.89 -0.74 -30.35
CA THR A 68 -34.23 -0.36 -30.80
C THR A 68 -34.38 1.15 -30.67
N ASP A 69 -35.45 1.74 -31.22
CA ASP A 69 -35.73 3.18 -31.14
C ASP A 69 -34.53 4.06 -31.53
N LEU A 70 -33.85 3.69 -32.62
CA LEU A 70 -32.65 4.36 -33.10
C LEU A 70 -32.96 5.76 -33.65
N GLN A 71 -32.38 6.77 -33.03
CA GLN A 71 -32.36 8.17 -33.48
C GLN A 71 -30.90 8.60 -33.64
N ALA A 72 -30.21 8.06 -34.65
CA ALA A 72 -28.80 8.34 -34.88
C ALA A 72 -28.53 9.84 -35.11
N PRO A 73 -27.43 10.41 -34.56
CA PRO A 73 -26.48 9.85 -33.59
C PRO A 73 -26.86 10.14 -32.11
N HIS A 74 -28.11 10.51 -31.83
CA HIS A 74 -28.53 11.15 -30.58
C HIS A 74 -29.16 10.22 -29.54
N ALA A 75 -29.82 9.13 -29.94
CA ALA A 75 -30.44 8.24 -28.97
C ALA A 75 -30.65 6.82 -29.50
N CYS A 76 -30.60 5.85 -28.58
CA CYS A 76 -31.00 4.47 -28.85
C CYS A 76 -31.55 3.84 -27.57
N LYS A 77 -32.33 2.77 -27.74
CA LYS A 77 -32.78 1.92 -26.65
C LYS A 77 -32.14 0.54 -26.75
N ILE A 78 -31.34 0.18 -25.74
CA ILE A 78 -30.66 -1.11 -25.65
C ILE A 78 -31.55 -2.08 -24.88
N VAL A 79 -32.05 -3.13 -25.51
CA VAL A 79 -32.91 -4.14 -24.88
C VAL A 79 -32.18 -5.48 -24.82
N GLY A 80 -31.92 -5.97 -23.62
CA GLY A 80 -31.26 -7.24 -23.37
C GLY A 80 -32.16 -8.26 -22.69
N GLU A 81 -32.07 -9.52 -23.10
CA GLU A 81 -32.67 -10.65 -22.39
C GLU A 81 -31.71 -11.83 -22.32
N GLY A 82 -31.66 -12.53 -21.19
CA GLY A 82 -30.77 -13.67 -21.01
C GLY A 82 -31.26 -14.67 -19.97
N GLU A 83 -30.83 -15.92 -20.13
CA GLU A 83 -31.18 -17.05 -19.27
C GLU A 83 -29.93 -17.71 -18.71
N GLY A 84 -29.98 -18.10 -17.43
CA GLY A 84 -28.85 -18.62 -16.66
C GLY A 84 -29.12 -19.97 -16.00
N GLY A 85 -29.75 -20.90 -16.71
CA GLY A 85 -30.06 -22.24 -16.19
C GLY A 85 -30.90 -22.20 -14.91
N VAL A 86 -30.43 -22.86 -13.84
CA VAL A 86 -31.13 -22.92 -12.54
C VAL A 86 -31.27 -21.56 -11.84
N ALA A 87 -30.56 -20.53 -12.31
CA ALA A 87 -30.55 -19.20 -11.74
C ALA A 87 -31.77 -18.35 -12.16
N GLY A 88 -32.39 -18.65 -13.31
CA GLY A 88 -33.57 -17.96 -13.84
C GLY A 88 -33.29 -17.10 -15.07
N PHE A 89 -34.10 -16.07 -15.29
CA PHE A 89 -34.01 -15.16 -16.44
C PHE A 89 -33.87 -13.70 -16.00
N ALA A 90 -33.23 -12.90 -16.85
CA ALA A 90 -33.09 -11.46 -16.69
C ALA A 90 -33.46 -10.76 -18.00
N LYS A 91 -34.27 -9.70 -17.90
CA LYS A 91 -34.55 -8.76 -19.00
C LYS A 91 -34.22 -7.35 -18.54
N GLY A 92 -33.61 -6.55 -19.40
CA GLY A 92 -33.30 -5.16 -19.12
C GLY A 92 -33.45 -4.32 -20.37
N ALA A 93 -33.75 -3.04 -20.18
CA ALA A 93 -33.75 -2.03 -21.21
C ALA A 93 -32.97 -0.81 -20.70
N ALA A 94 -32.19 -0.16 -21.57
CA ALA A 94 -31.51 1.08 -21.28
C ALA A 94 -31.81 2.10 -22.36
N ASP A 95 -32.47 3.21 -22.01
CA ASP A 95 -32.59 4.36 -22.89
C ASP A 95 -31.30 5.16 -22.80
N VAL A 96 -30.57 5.29 -23.91
CA VAL A 96 -29.29 6.01 -24.00
C VAL A 96 -29.48 7.24 -24.89
N LYS A 97 -29.02 8.39 -24.42
CA LYS A 97 -29.01 9.66 -25.14
C LYS A 97 -27.61 10.24 -25.20
N LEU A 98 -27.23 10.73 -26.37
CA LEU A 98 -25.95 11.36 -26.64
C LEU A 98 -26.16 12.83 -27.00
N ALA A 99 -25.40 13.72 -26.36
CA ALA A 99 -25.40 15.14 -26.66
C ALA A 99 -23.96 15.65 -26.81
N ALA A 100 -23.70 16.40 -27.87
CA ALA A 100 -22.42 17.09 -28.04
C ALA A 100 -22.29 18.20 -26.98
N VAL A 101 -21.14 18.25 -26.31
CA VAL A 101 -20.77 19.27 -25.33
C VAL A 101 -19.34 19.75 -25.62
N PRO A 102 -18.90 20.93 -25.13
CA PRO A 102 -17.57 21.47 -25.48
C PRO A 102 -16.39 20.54 -25.20
N GLN A 103 -16.55 19.58 -24.27
CA GLN A 103 -15.50 18.65 -23.84
C GLN A 103 -15.64 17.24 -24.46
N GLY A 104 -16.55 17.05 -25.43
CA GLY A 104 -16.80 15.76 -26.08
C GLY A 104 -18.29 15.44 -26.20
N THR A 105 -18.68 14.23 -25.84
CA THR A 105 -20.06 13.74 -25.90
C THR A 105 -20.54 13.33 -24.51
N LEU A 106 -21.62 13.95 -24.06
CA LEU A 106 -22.32 13.55 -22.85
C LEU A 106 -23.23 12.36 -23.16
N ILE A 107 -22.96 11.24 -22.52
CA ILE A 107 -23.76 10.01 -22.57
C ILE A 107 -24.68 10.03 -21.35
N SER A 108 -26.00 10.10 -21.55
CA SER A 108 -27.00 9.99 -20.50
C SER A 108 -27.76 8.68 -20.67
N TYR A 109 -28.06 7.98 -19.58
CA TYR A 109 -28.78 6.72 -19.65
C TYR A 109 -29.85 6.59 -18.58
N LYS A 110 -30.88 5.81 -18.90
CA LYS A 110 -31.92 5.34 -17.98
C LYS A 110 -32.08 3.83 -18.15
N VAL A 111 -31.82 3.05 -17.10
CA VAL A 111 -31.88 1.59 -17.12
C VAL A 111 -33.11 1.10 -16.36
N ASP A 112 -33.91 0.27 -17.02
CA ASP A 112 -35.02 -0.50 -16.47
C ASP A 112 -34.69 -1.99 -16.51
N ALA A 113 -34.71 -2.68 -15.36
CA ALA A 113 -34.40 -4.11 -15.31
C ALA A 113 -35.46 -4.93 -14.57
N THR A 114 -35.73 -6.14 -15.07
CA THR A 114 -36.65 -7.14 -14.51
C THR A 114 -35.99 -8.52 -14.47
N THR A 115 -35.99 -9.14 -13.29
CA THR A 115 -35.45 -10.49 -13.09
C THR A 115 -36.51 -11.44 -12.53
N GLY A 116 -36.37 -12.74 -12.84
CA GLY A 116 -37.26 -13.82 -12.39
C GLY A 116 -36.51 -15.13 -12.09
N GLY A 117 -37.15 -16.06 -11.37
CA GLY A 117 -36.55 -17.33 -10.95
C GLY A 117 -35.91 -17.29 -9.56
N LYS A 118 -34.97 -18.20 -9.24
CA LYS A 118 -34.30 -18.26 -7.93
C LYS A 118 -33.56 -16.97 -7.57
N ILE A 119 -33.10 -16.21 -8.57
CA ILE A 119 -32.46 -14.91 -8.34
C ILE A 119 -33.41 -13.86 -7.76
N ALA A 120 -34.71 -13.94 -8.04
CA ALA A 120 -35.69 -13.02 -7.46
C ALA A 120 -35.83 -13.17 -5.93
N GLN A 121 -35.30 -14.26 -5.34
CA GLN A 121 -35.35 -14.54 -3.90
C GLN A 121 -34.25 -13.81 -3.10
N PHE A 122 -33.23 -13.23 -3.73
CA PHE A 122 -32.10 -12.56 -3.05
C PHE A 122 -32.40 -11.17 -2.47
N GLY A 123 -33.67 -10.78 -2.41
CA GLY A 123 -34.10 -9.50 -1.86
C GLY A 123 -33.88 -8.31 -2.80
N SER A 124 -34.83 -7.38 -2.77
CA SER A 124 -34.89 -6.21 -3.66
C SER A 124 -33.67 -5.29 -3.58
N ARG A 125 -33.09 -5.13 -2.38
CA ARG A 125 -31.94 -4.23 -2.13
C ARG A 125 -30.63 -4.73 -2.73
N LEU A 126 -30.33 -6.02 -2.60
CA LEU A 126 -29.10 -6.61 -3.14
C LEU A 126 -29.12 -6.67 -4.68
N MET A 127 -30.31 -6.87 -5.27
CA MET A 127 -30.47 -6.82 -6.72
C MET A 127 -30.29 -5.40 -7.25
N ALA A 128 -30.89 -4.41 -6.58
CA ALA A 128 -30.76 -3.01 -6.92
C ALA A 128 -29.30 -2.53 -6.89
N SER A 129 -28.52 -2.91 -5.87
CA SER A 129 -27.12 -2.53 -5.75
C SER A 129 -26.25 -3.21 -6.81
N THR A 130 -26.52 -4.47 -7.14
CA THR A 130 -25.77 -5.22 -8.16
C THR A 130 -26.02 -4.65 -9.56
N ILE A 131 -27.28 -4.36 -9.91
CA ILE A 131 -27.64 -3.78 -11.21
C ILE A 131 -27.06 -2.37 -11.36
N ARG A 132 -27.13 -1.55 -10.30
CA ARG A 132 -26.51 -0.23 -10.26
C ARG A 132 -25.01 -0.30 -10.55
N LYS A 133 -24.30 -1.17 -9.83
CA LYS A 133 -22.86 -1.36 -10.02
C LYS A 133 -22.50 -1.77 -11.44
N LEU A 134 -23.26 -2.71 -12.03
CA LEU A 134 -23.02 -3.16 -13.40
C LEU A 134 -23.26 -2.06 -14.44
N ALA A 135 -24.30 -1.23 -14.26
CA ALA A 135 -24.56 -0.11 -15.15
C ALA A 135 -23.46 0.97 -15.04
N GLU A 136 -23.06 1.33 -13.82
CA GLU A 136 -21.97 2.28 -13.57
C GLU A 136 -20.64 1.79 -14.16
N GLU A 137 -20.30 0.52 -13.95
CA GLU A 137 -19.08 -0.10 -14.49
C GLU A 137 -19.10 -0.17 -16.03
N PHE A 138 -20.25 -0.52 -16.63
CA PHE A 138 -20.41 -0.53 -18.09
C PHE A 138 -20.22 0.86 -18.68
N PHE A 139 -20.98 1.87 -18.23
CA PHE A 139 -20.94 3.20 -18.86
C PHE A 139 -19.62 3.94 -18.59
N ALA A 140 -18.98 3.72 -17.43
CA ALA A 140 -17.64 4.25 -17.16
C ALA A 140 -16.58 3.61 -18.08
N THR A 141 -16.66 2.30 -18.30
CA THR A 141 -15.72 1.59 -19.18
C THR A 141 -15.98 1.96 -20.64
N PHE A 142 -17.24 2.00 -21.05
CA PHE A 142 -17.65 2.39 -22.39
C PHE A 142 -17.22 3.82 -22.73
N SER A 143 -17.44 4.81 -21.84
CA SER A 143 -17.04 6.20 -22.10
C SER A 143 -15.53 6.35 -22.30
N ARG A 144 -14.73 5.49 -21.66
CA ARG A 144 -13.27 5.43 -21.85
C ARG A 144 -12.91 4.77 -23.19
N LEU A 145 -13.51 3.62 -23.51
CA LEU A 145 -13.22 2.91 -24.77
C LEU A 145 -13.73 3.67 -26.01
N ALA A 146 -14.82 4.41 -25.86
CA ALA A 146 -15.34 5.30 -26.91
C ALA A 146 -14.45 6.55 -27.11
N ALA A 147 -13.47 6.79 -26.24
CA ALA A 147 -12.46 7.83 -26.41
C ALA A 147 -11.22 7.33 -27.18
N ASP A 148 -11.04 6.02 -27.32
CA ASP A 148 -9.89 5.46 -28.03
C ASP A 148 -10.09 5.65 -29.54
N VAL A 149 -9.24 6.45 -30.16
CA VAL A 149 -9.03 6.44 -31.62
C VAL A 149 -7.86 5.47 -31.85
N GLU A 150 -8.12 4.33 -32.49
CA GLU A 150 -7.15 3.26 -32.79
C GLU A 150 -5.86 3.78 -33.48
N GLN A 151 -4.66 3.19 -33.44
CA GLN A 151 -4.00 2.04 -32.80
C GLN A 151 -2.49 2.22 -33.13
N ALA A 152 -1.55 2.05 -32.19
CA ALA A 152 -0.16 1.66 -32.49
C ALA A 152 0.48 0.98 -31.25
N GLU A 153 1.26 -0.07 -31.50
CA GLU A 153 2.08 -0.87 -30.58
C GLU A 153 2.90 -0.03 -29.55
N PRO A 154 3.39 -0.62 -28.43
CA PRO A 154 3.99 0.14 -27.34
C PRO A 154 5.33 0.74 -27.77
N ALA A 155 5.25 1.93 -28.37
CA ALA A 155 6.38 2.79 -28.56
C ALA A 155 6.90 3.21 -27.18
N VAL A 156 8.22 3.20 -27.05
CA VAL A 156 8.97 3.94 -26.04
C VAL A 156 8.23 5.26 -25.81
N ALA A 157 7.77 5.50 -24.58
CA ALA A 157 7.01 6.69 -24.25
C ALA A 157 7.84 7.91 -24.64
N ASP A 158 7.48 8.54 -25.76
CA ASP A 158 7.95 9.88 -26.03
C ASP A 158 7.45 10.78 -24.89
N PRO A 159 8.30 11.70 -24.41
CA PRO A 159 7.96 12.57 -23.30
C PRO A 159 6.64 13.26 -23.63
N ILE A 160 5.67 13.13 -22.73
CA ILE A 160 4.39 13.82 -22.81
C ILE A 160 4.71 15.27 -23.16
N GLU A 161 4.32 15.69 -24.36
CA GLU A 161 4.30 17.08 -24.74
C GLU A 161 3.36 17.73 -23.73
N THR A 162 3.98 18.47 -22.80
CA THR A 162 3.27 19.10 -21.72
C THR A 162 2.20 19.96 -22.36
N ALA A 163 0.93 19.63 -22.15
CA ALA A 163 -0.08 20.65 -22.01
C ALA A 163 0.28 21.44 -20.73
N THR A 164 1.34 22.23 -20.83
CA THR A 164 1.68 23.29 -19.91
C THR A 164 0.50 24.23 -19.94
N PRO A 165 -0.07 24.62 -18.79
CA PRO A 165 -0.72 25.92 -18.74
C PRO A 165 0.34 26.92 -19.24
N GLU A 166 0.08 27.53 -20.40
CA GLU A 166 0.97 28.53 -20.99
C GLU A 166 1.32 29.55 -19.89
N ASN A 167 2.60 29.55 -19.46
CA ASN A 167 3.25 30.41 -18.46
C ASN A 167 3.55 29.91 -17.03
N VAL A 168 3.51 28.62 -16.71
CA VAL A 168 4.08 28.17 -15.41
C VAL A 168 5.51 27.66 -15.61
N THR A 169 6.47 28.18 -14.85
CA THR A 169 7.86 27.68 -14.83
C THR A 169 8.03 26.78 -13.60
N PRO A 170 8.69 25.61 -13.70
CA PRO A 170 9.00 24.78 -12.53
C PRO A 170 9.74 25.60 -11.46
N VAL A 171 9.41 25.38 -10.19
CA VAL A 171 10.14 26.01 -9.08
C VAL A 171 11.56 25.45 -9.05
N LEU A 172 11.69 24.14 -9.24
CA LEU A 172 12.98 23.46 -9.36
C LEU A 172 12.88 22.37 -10.43
N GLU A 173 13.94 22.24 -11.21
CA GLU A 173 14.07 21.24 -12.25
C GLU A 173 15.46 20.60 -12.15
N LEU A 174 15.49 19.28 -12.16
CA LEU A 174 16.69 18.44 -12.21
C LEU A 174 16.76 17.86 -13.61
N ARG A 175 17.88 18.01 -14.31
CA ARG A 175 18.07 17.48 -15.67
C ARG A 175 19.26 16.55 -15.73
N GLY A 176 19.02 15.30 -16.15
CA GLY A 176 20.05 14.29 -16.38
C GLY A 176 20.94 14.00 -15.18
N ILE A 177 20.37 14.03 -13.97
CA ILE A 177 21.11 13.85 -12.74
C ILE A 177 21.62 12.42 -12.64
N THR A 178 22.94 12.28 -12.44
CA THR A 178 23.60 11.00 -12.25
C THR A 178 24.36 11.00 -10.92
N LYS A 179 24.26 9.90 -10.18
CA LYS A 179 25.03 9.69 -8.94
C LYS A 179 25.52 8.25 -8.83
N THR A 180 26.83 8.11 -8.68
CA THR A 180 27.55 6.84 -8.53
C THR A 180 28.23 6.77 -7.17
N PHE A 181 28.14 5.60 -6.54
CA PHE A 181 28.91 5.19 -5.37
C PHE A 181 29.83 4.02 -5.76
N PRO A 182 30.86 3.69 -4.96
CA PRO A 182 31.69 2.52 -5.23
C PRO A 182 30.85 1.25 -5.43
N GLY A 183 30.91 0.67 -6.63
CA GLY A 183 30.20 -0.56 -6.98
C GLY A 183 28.73 -0.41 -7.39
N VAL A 184 28.13 0.80 -7.36
CA VAL A 184 26.73 0.99 -7.76
C VAL A 184 26.46 2.37 -8.36
N ARG A 185 25.81 2.42 -9.52
CA ARG A 185 25.22 3.65 -10.05
C ARG A 185 23.82 3.78 -9.45
N ALA A 186 23.68 4.64 -8.45
CA ALA A 186 22.45 4.77 -7.67
C ALA A 186 21.39 5.63 -8.37
N ILE A 187 21.80 6.55 -9.23
CA ILE A 187 20.95 7.32 -10.13
C ILE A 187 21.67 7.41 -11.48
N ASP A 188 20.96 7.14 -12.56
CA ASP A 188 21.45 7.15 -13.94
C ASP A 188 20.50 7.99 -14.80
N ASP A 189 20.95 9.20 -15.19
CA ASP A 189 20.23 10.10 -16.10
C ASP A 189 18.77 10.40 -15.71
N VAL A 190 18.54 10.80 -14.45
CA VAL A 190 17.18 11.10 -13.96
C VAL A 190 16.89 12.58 -14.08
N SER A 191 15.76 12.89 -14.73
CA SER A 191 15.20 14.24 -14.79
C SER A 191 13.90 14.33 -13.97
N LEU A 192 13.69 15.45 -13.28
CA LEU A 192 12.51 15.67 -12.43
C LEU A 192 12.15 17.16 -12.41
N ALA A 193 10.90 17.50 -12.71
CA ALA A 193 10.39 18.86 -12.63
C ALA A 193 9.37 19.02 -11.48
N ILE A 194 9.61 19.99 -10.61
CA ILE A 194 8.79 20.28 -9.43
C ILE A 194 8.04 21.59 -9.65
N TRP A 195 6.71 21.52 -9.63
CA TRP A 195 5.85 22.65 -9.99
C TRP A 195 5.25 23.32 -8.76
N PRO A 196 5.01 24.64 -8.80
CA PRO A 196 4.43 25.35 -7.66
C PRO A 196 3.01 24.83 -7.38
N GLY A 197 2.67 24.65 -6.10
CA GLY A 197 1.34 24.20 -5.68
C GLY A 197 0.95 22.80 -6.17
N GLU A 198 1.93 21.92 -6.36
CA GLU A 198 1.74 20.52 -6.76
C GLU A 198 2.15 19.57 -5.63
N ILE A 199 1.42 18.46 -5.46
CA ILE A 199 1.89 17.28 -4.73
C ILE A 199 2.38 16.25 -5.74
N HIS A 200 3.69 16.21 -5.93
CA HIS A 200 4.39 15.29 -6.82
C HIS A 200 4.75 14.01 -6.04
N MET A 201 4.15 12.88 -6.42
CA MET A 201 4.43 11.57 -5.83
C MET A 201 5.66 10.94 -6.49
N LEU A 202 6.69 10.62 -5.71
CA LEU A 202 7.87 9.90 -6.19
C LEU A 202 7.82 8.44 -5.73
N LEU A 203 7.57 7.53 -6.67
CA LEU A 203 7.42 6.10 -6.42
C LEU A 203 8.61 5.31 -6.95
N GLY A 204 8.73 4.07 -6.49
CA GLY A 204 9.77 3.13 -6.91
C GLY A 204 10.00 2.05 -5.87
N GLU A 205 10.62 0.94 -6.25
CA GLU A 205 11.05 -0.10 -5.31
C GLU A 205 12.11 0.43 -4.33
N ASN A 206 12.36 -0.31 -3.25
CA ASN A 206 13.54 -0.09 -2.42
C ASN A 206 14.81 -0.23 -3.27
N GLY A 207 15.73 0.73 -3.14
CA GLY A 207 16.93 0.76 -3.97
C GLY A 207 16.74 1.38 -5.36
N ALA A 208 15.53 1.81 -5.74
CA ALA A 208 15.27 2.47 -7.02
C ALA A 208 15.95 3.84 -7.21
N GLY A 209 16.61 4.37 -6.18
CA GLY A 209 17.33 5.65 -6.24
C GLY A 209 16.60 6.85 -5.62
N LYS A 210 15.37 6.69 -5.10
CA LYS A 210 14.54 7.78 -4.50
C LYS A 210 15.28 8.58 -3.42
N SER A 211 15.76 7.92 -2.36
CA SER A 211 16.47 8.60 -1.26
C SER A 211 17.81 9.18 -1.70
N THR A 212 18.48 8.57 -2.70
CA THR A 212 19.67 9.16 -3.31
C THR A 212 19.31 10.45 -4.03
N LEU A 213 18.20 10.47 -4.79
CA LEU A 213 17.73 11.64 -5.53
C LEU A 213 17.36 12.76 -4.55
N MET A 214 16.70 12.43 -3.45
CA MET A 214 16.45 13.39 -2.36
C MET A 214 17.72 13.98 -1.78
N LYS A 215 18.71 13.14 -1.45
CA LYS A 215 19.99 13.60 -0.87
C LYS A 215 20.77 14.47 -1.85
N VAL A 216 20.64 14.19 -3.15
CA VAL A 216 21.17 15.05 -4.21
C VAL A 216 20.40 16.37 -4.27
N LEU A 217 19.07 16.32 -4.23
CA LEU A 217 18.19 17.49 -4.25
C LEU A 217 18.43 18.43 -3.06
N CYS A 218 18.71 17.89 -1.87
CA CYS A 218 19.00 18.69 -0.68
C CYS A 218 20.48 19.02 -0.51
N GLY A 219 21.34 18.71 -1.48
CA GLY A 219 22.76 19.02 -1.44
C GLY A 219 23.55 18.23 -0.40
N ALA A 220 22.97 17.18 0.21
CA ALA A 220 23.71 16.24 1.06
C ALA A 220 24.68 15.40 0.23
N TYR A 221 24.33 15.09 -1.02
CA TYR A 221 25.22 14.51 -2.02
C TYR A 221 25.35 15.43 -3.23
N ARG A 222 26.57 15.53 -3.76
CA ARG A 222 26.81 16.21 -5.03
C ARG A 222 26.55 15.22 -6.18
N ALA A 223 25.75 15.64 -7.17
CA ALA A 223 25.58 14.91 -8.42
C ALA A 223 26.92 14.82 -9.17
N ASP A 224 27.16 13.70 -9.84
CA ASP A 224 28.36 13.50 -10.65
C ASP A 224 28.18 14.04 -12.09
N ALA A 225 26.94 14.08 -12.58
CA ALA A 225 26.54 14.72 -13.83
C ALA A 225 25.11 15.28 -13.75
N GLY A 226 24.73 16.10 -14.73
CA GLY A 226 23.45 16.79 -14.84
C GLY A 226 23.47 18.22 -14.31
N GLU A 227 22.32 18.90 -14.35
CA GLU A 227 22.17 20.30 -13.92
C GLU A 227 20.90 20.53 -13.11
N PHE A 228 20.96 21.54 -12.23
CA PHE A 228 19.80 22.04 -11.49
C PHE A 228 19.37 23.39 -12.07
N ARG A 229 18.06 23.60 -12.21
CA ARG A 229 17.48 24.89 -12.57
C ARG A 229 16.45 25.30 -11.54
N HIS A 230 16.60 26.49 -10.97
CA HIS A 230 15.61 27.09 -10.07
C HIS A 230 14.91 28.23 -10.82
N ARG A 231 13.59 28.09 -11.04
CA ARG A 231 12.77 29.03 -11.84
C ARG A 231 13.42 29.34 -13.20
N GLY A 232 13.85 28.29 -13.90
CA GLY A 232 14.48 28.36 -15.22
C GLY A 232 15.95 28.79 -15.25
N LYS A 233 16.54 29.24 -14.13
CA LYS A 233 17.95 29.63 -14.06
C LYS A 233 18.81 28.50 -13.54
N VAL A 234 19.91 28.20 -14.23
CA VAL A 234 20.90 27.20 -13.78
C VAL A 234 21.47 27.60 -12.43
N VAL A 235 21.48 26.67 -11.48
CA VAL A 235 22.00 26.85 -10.12
C VAL A 235 22.89 25.67 -9.74
N THR A 236 23.76 25.89 -8.76
CA THR A 236 24.59 24.83 -8.17
C THR A 236 24.06 24.49 -6.79
N VAL A 237 23.78 23.21 -6.55
CA VAL A 237 23.41 22.69 -5.23
C VAL A 237 24.51 21.75 -4.76
N SER A 238 25.37 22.25 -3.88
CA SER A 238 26.54 21.51 -3.37
C SER A 238 26.49 21.23 -1.87
N SER A 239 25.54 21.84 -1.18
CA SER A 239 25.38 21.73 0.27
C SER A 239 23.91 21.90 0.69
N PRO A 240 23.54 21.44 1.89
CA PRO A 240 22.22 21.71 2.47
C PRO A 240 21.91 23.20 2.66
N VAL A 241 22.94 24.04 2.80
CA VAL A 241 22.79 25.50 2.87
C VAL A 241 22.33 26.05 1.52
N ASP A 242 22.89 25.55 0.42
CA ASP A 242 22.49 25.95 -0.94
C ASP A 242 21.04 25.56 -1.22
N ALA A 243 20.66 24.32 -0.87
CA ALA A 243 19.29 23.85 -1.03
C ALA A 243 18.30 24.71 -0.23
N ARG A 244 18.62 25.06 1.02
CA ARG A 244 17.78 25.94 1.85
C ARG A 244 17.63 27.34 1.24
N ARG A 245 18.68 27.90 0.64
CA ARG A 245 18.61 29.20 -0.06
C ARG A 245 17.66 29.17 -1.27
N LEU A 246 17.47 28.00 -1.87
CA LEU A 246 16.49 27.76 -2.93
C LEU A 246 15.08 27.47 -2.40
N GLY A 247 14.86 27.55 -1.07
CA GLY A 247 13.58 27.28 -0.43
C GLY A 247 13.25 25.79 -0.34
N ILE A 248 14.26 24.91 -0.40
CA ILE A 248 14.09 23.46 -0.27
C ILE A 248 14.21 23.07 1.20
N ALA A 249 13.16 22.44 1.74
CA ALA A 249 13.18 21.79 3.05
C ALA A 249 12.89 20.30 2.90
N VAL A 250 13.62 19.46 3.65
CA VAL A 250 13.47 18.01 3.61
C VAL A 250 13.10 17.49 4.98
N ILE A 251 12.11 16.61 5.01
CA ILE A 251 11.68 15.82 6.16
C ILE A 251 12.06 14.38 5.87
N PHE A 252 12.99 13.85 6.65
CA PHE A 252 13.43 12.47 6.55
C PHE A 252 12.51 11.54 7.34
N GLN A 253 12.59 10.25 7.03
CA GLN A 253 11.82 9.20 7.71
C GLN A 253 12.12 9.12 9.22
N GLU A 254 13.38 9.35 9.62
CA GLU A 254 13.78 9.42 11.04
C GLU A 254 13.77 10.87 11.53
N PHE A 255 13.24 11.10 12.74
CA PHE A 255 13.15 12.44 13.32
C PHE A 255 14.53 13.08 13.51
N SER A 256 14.63 14.34 13.12
CA SER A 256 15.79 15.23 13.31
C SER A 256 15.61 16.17 14.50
N LEU A 257 14.71 15.81 15.42
CA LEU A 257 14.38 16.56 16.62
C LEU A 257 15.39 16.27 17.73
N VAL A 258 15.76 17.29 18.50
CA VAL A 258 16.54 17.13 19.71
C VAL A 258 15.57 16.83 20.86
N PRO A 259 15.57 15.62 21.45
CA PRO A 259 14.49 15.17 22.35
C PRO A 259 14.29 16.05 23.59
N TYR A 260 15.37 16.65 24.09
CA TYR A 260 15.37 17.46 25.32
C TYR A 260 15.19 18.96 25.09
N LEU A 261 15.20 19.40 23.82
CA LEU A 261 14.80 20.76 23.49
C LEU A 261 13.28 20.82 23.37
N ASP A 262 12.73 21.98 23.69
CA ASP A 262 11.30 22.23 23.49
C ASP A 262 10.93 22.46 22.03
N VAL A 263 9.63 22.52 21.76
CA VAL A 263 9.06 22.73 20.43
C VAL A 263 9.63 23.99 19.76
N ALA A 264 9.60 25.15 20.44
CA ALA A 264 10.12 26.40 19.86
C ALA A 264 11.61 26.31 19.54
N GLN A 265 12.41 25.71 20.43
CA GLN A 265 13.83 25.49 20.21
C GLN A 265 14.09 24.56 19.03
N ASN A 266 13.33 23.47 18.89
CA ASN A 266 13.47 22.55 17.77
C ASN A 266 13.17 23.20 16.41
N ILE A 267 12.16 24.07 16.35
CA ILE A 267 11.77 24.78 15.12
C ILE A 267 12.87 25.74 14.66
N PHE A 268 13.45 26.52 15.57
CA PHE A 268 14.40 27.58 15.26
C PHE A 268 15.87 27.23 15.53
N LEU A 269 16.20 25.96 15.79
CA LEU A 269 17.58 25.57 16.10
C LEU A 269 18.56 26.00 15.00
N GLY A 270 19.59 26.76 15.39
CA GLY A 270 20.57 27.37 14.49
C GLY A 270 20.07 28.60 13.72
N ARG A 271 18.86 29.07 14.01
CA ARG A 271 18.19 30.27 13.46
C ARG A 271 17.42 31.00 14.56
N GLU A 272 17.97 31.03 15.77
CA GLU A 272 17.30 31.62 16.93
C GLU A 272 17.13 33.12 16.72
N PHE A 273 15.94 33.65 17.05
CA PHE A 273 15.77 35.09 17.12
C PHE A 273 16.66 35.64 18.23
N ARG A 274 17.34 36.76 17.98
CA ARG A 274 18.26 37.38 18.94
C ARG A 274 17.74 38.74 19.39
N SER A 275 17.93 39.02 20.67
CA SER A 275 17.81 40.35 21.28
C SER A 275 19.17 40.71 21.87
N GLY A 276 20.01 41.39 21.09
CA GLY A 276 21.42 41.60 21.42
C GLY A 276 22.22 40.30 21.40
N ALA A 277 22.98 40.03 22.47
CA ALA A 277 23.76 38.80 22.62
C ALA A 277 22.93 37.58 23.08
N PHE A 278 21.65 37.78 23.44
CA PHE A 278 20.78 36.73 23.98
C PHE A 278 19.73 36.29 22.98
N VAL A 279 19.18 35.10 23.19
CA VAL A 279 18.06 34.57 22.42
C VAL A 279 16.76 35.27 22.85
N ASP A 280 16.02 35.81 21.89
CA ASP A 280 14.68 36.39 22.08
C ASP A 280 13.65 35.27 22.18
N ARG A 281 13.54 34.71 23.39
CA ARG A 281 12.64 33.62 23.70
C ARG A 281 11.16 33.97 23.51
N PRO A 282 10.66 35.14 23.95
CA PRO A 282 9.27 35.53 23.71
C PRO A 282 8.92 35.59 22.22
N ARG A 283 9.82 36.06 21.36
CA ARG A 283 9.60 36.07 19.91
C ARG A 283 9.60 34.66 19.32
N MET A 284 10.53 33.80 19.74
CA MET A 284 10.54 32.38 19.32
C MET A 284 9.24 31.67 19.67
N ASP A 285 8.77 31.83 20.91
CA ASP A 285 7.53 31.19 21.36
C ASP A 285 6.30 31.67 20.54
N ARG A 286 6.23 32.98 20.21
CA ARG A 286 5.16 33.54 19.36
C ARG A 286 5.20 33.02 17.93
N GLU A 287 6.37 32.99 17.30
CA GLU A 287 6.48 32.51 15.92
C GLU A 287 6.29 30.99 15.82
N ALA A 288 6.77 30.24 16.83
CA ALA A 288 6.47 28.81 16.95
C ALA A 288 4.96 28.59 17.04
N ARG A 289 4.25 29.35 17.89
CA ARG A 289 2.79 29.26 18.01
C ARG A 289 2.09 29.48 16.67
N ARG A 290 2.49 30.52 15.93
CA ARG A 290 1.95 30.83 14.60
C ARG A 290 2.12 29.66 13.62
N LEU A 291 3.28 29.00 13.63
CA LEU A 291 3.56 27.83 12.78
C LEU A 291 2.74 26.62 13.20
N LEU A 292 2.59 26.38 14.51
CA LEU A 292 1.76 25.30 15.03
C LEU A 292 0.28 25.49 14.67
N ASP A 293 -0.23 26.71 14.80
CA ASP A 293 -1.61 27.06 14.45
C ASP A 293 -1.86 26.87 12.93
N LEU A 294 -0.87 27.21 12.09
CA LEU A 294 -0.95 27.02 10.64
C LEU A 294 -1.18 25.55 10.26
N ILE A 295 -0.53 24.63 10.98
CA ILE A 295 -0.63 23.18 10.75
C ILE A 295 -1.64 22.47 11.67
N GLY A 296 -2.36 23.23 12.50
CA GLY A 296 -3.38 22.69 13.42
C GLY A 296 -2.82 21.82 14.54
N LEU A 297 -1.59 22.05 15.00
CA LEU A 297 -0.98 21.31 16.11
C LEU A 297 -1.19 22.04 17.44
N ASP A 298 -2.10 21.53 18.28
CA ASP A 298 -2.34 22.09 19.61
C ASP A 298 -1.38 21.46 20.65
N VAL A 299 -0.21 22.10 20.82
CA VAL A 299 0.83 21.70 21.78
C VAL A 299 1.44 22.95 22.41
N ASP A 300 1.83 22.91 23.69
CA ASP A 300 2.62 23.99 24.28
C ASP A 300 4.01 24.05 23.62
N VAL A 301 4.37 25.21 23.05
CA VAL A 301 5.67 25.49 22.41
C VAL A 301 6.87 25.31 23.36
N ARG A 302 6.63 25.23 24.67
CA ARG A 302 7.64 24.94 25.71
C ARG A 302 7.72 23.47 26.10
N THR A 303 6.91 22.59 25.49
CA THR A 303 6.97 21.15 25.74
C THR A 303 8.24 20.55 25.11
N PRO A 304 9.04 19.78 25.86
CA PRO A 304 10.15 19.01 25.32
C PRO A 304 9.71 17.99 24.25
N ALA A 305 10.47 17.85 23.16
CA ALA A 305 10.10 16.99 22.04
C ALA A 305 9.89 15.51 22.43
N HIS A 306 10.64 14.97 23.40
CA HIS A 306 10.47 13.59 23.87
C HIS A 306 9.13 13.32 24.58
N ARG A 307 8.40 14.37 24.99
CA ARG A 307 7.07 14.22 25.59
C ARG A 307 5.95 14.24 24.56
N LEU A 308 6.28 14.53 23.30
CA LEU A 308 5.32 14.55 22.20
C LEU A 308 5.09 13.11 21.70
N GLY A 309 3.86 12.80 21.34
CA GLY A 309 3.55 11.59 20.60
C GLY A 309 4.18 11.61 19.20
N VAL A 310 4.35 10.45 18.58
CA VAL A 310 5.00 10.29 17.27
C VAL A 310 4.37 11.18 16.19
N ALA A 311 3.03 11.25 16.13
CA ALA A 311 2.35 12.14 15.19
C ALA A 311 2.60 13.62 15.46
N GLN A 312 2.68 14.03 16.73
CA GLN A 312 3.01 15.40 17.09
C GLN A 312 4.46 15.74 16.73
N GLN A 313 5.39 14.80 16.86
CA GLN A 313 6.77 14.94 16.40
C GLN A 313 6.85 15.10 14.88
N GLN A 314 6.04 14.35 14.11
CA GLN A 314 5.95 14.51 12.66
C GLN A 314 5.43 15.90 12.27
N MET A 315 4.37 16.37 12.92
CA MET A 315 3.85 17.72 12.71
C MET A 315 4.87 18.80 13.11
N LEU A 316 5.66 18.56 14.15
CA LEU A 316 6.75 19.45 14.55
C LEU A 316 7.85 19.54 13.49
N GLU A 317 8.20 18.44 12.82
CA GLU A 317 9.14 18.46 11.68
C GLU A 317 8.61 19.31 10.52
N ILE A 318 7.30 19.25 10.25
CA ILE A 318 6.65 20.11 9.26
C ILE A 318 6.74 21.58 9.68
N ALA A 319 6.43 21.91 10.93
CA ALA A 319 6.59 23.28 11.44
C ALA A 319 8.03 23.79 11.31
N LYS A 320 9.01 22.95 11.64
CA LYS A 320 10.45 23.23 11.50
C LYS A 320 10.84 23.47 10.05
N ALA A 321 10.28 22.71 9.10
CA ALA A 321 10.49 22.91 7.67
C ALA A 321 9.86 24.23 7.17
N LEU A 322 8.64 24.54 7.58
CA LEU A 322 7.92 25.75 7.19
C LEU A 322 8.56 27.03 7.75
N SER A 323 9.20 26.96 8.92
CA SER A 323 9.96 28.08 9.50
C SER A 323 11.11 28.60 8.62
N GLN A 324 11.47 27.86 7.57
CA GLN A 324 12.60 28.14 6.67
C GLN A 324 12.17 28.83 5.38
N ASP A 325 10.96 29.39 5.34
CA ASP A 325 10.35 29.93 4.13
C ASP A 325 10.35 28.93 2.96
N ALA A 326 10.14 27.64 3.28
CA ALA A 326 10.15 26.58 2.30
C ALA A 326 9.12 26.85 1.18
N ARG A 327 9.59 26.74 -0.07
CA ARG A 327 8.75 26.74 -1.29
C ARG A 327 8.69 25.35 -1.93
N ILE A 328 9.62 24.48 -1.55
CA ILE A 328 9.66 23.08 -1.92
C ILE A 328 9.82 22.28 -0.63
N LEU A 329 8.84 21.42 -0.34
CA LEU A 329 8.87 20.49 0.77
C LEU A 329 9.06 19.07 0.24
N VAL A 330 10.10 18.38 0.68
CA VAL A 330 10.34 16.97 0.32
C VAL A 330 10.11 16.11 1.54
N MET A 331 9.27 15.08 1.42
CA MET A 331 8.90 14.20 2.52
C MET A 331 9.15 12.74 2.17
N ASP A 332 9.92 12.05 3.01
CA ASP A 332 10.23 10.63 2.86
C ASP A 332 9.35 9.78 3.79
N GLU A 333 8.34 9.10 3.23
CA GLU A 333 7.41 8.20 3.95
C GLU A 333 6.83 8.78 5.26
N PRO A 334 6.21 9.97 5.23
CA PRO A 334 5.86 10.73 6.45
C PRO A 334 4.74 10.09 7.29
N THR A 335 4.09 9.03 6.80
CA THR A 335 2.97 8.32 7.42
C THR A 335 3.36 6.97 8.02
N ALA A 336 4.62 6.53 7.87
CA ALA A 336 5.05 5.18 8.24
C ALA A 336 4.85 4.81 9.72
N ALA A 337 4.66 5.81 10.59
CA ALA A 337 4.43 5.65 12.02
C ALA A 337 3.13 6.31 12.50
N LEU A 338 2.23 6.68 11.58
CA LEU A 338 0.97 7.36 11.88
C LEU A 338 -0.22 6.40 11.77
N SER A 339 -1.24 6.61 12.60
CA SER A 339 -2.57 6.00 12.42
C SER A 339 -3.31 6.61 11.22
N ASP A 340 -4.40 6.00 10.76
CA ASP A 340 -5.20 6.52 9.64
C ASP A 340 -5.77 7.91 9.94
N ARG A 341 -6.26 8.13 11.17
CA ARG A 341 -6.76 9.44 11.63
C ARG A 341 -5.67 10.51 11.62
N GLU A 342 -4.44 10.16 11.99
CA GLU A 342 -3.29 11.08 11.96
C GLU A 342 -2.83 11.34 10.53
N THR A 343 -2.91 10.33 9.66
CA THR A 343 -2.64 10.44 8.22
C THR A 343 -3.62 11.42 7.56
N GLU A 344 -4.92 11.35 7.87
CA GLU A 344 -5.91 12.30 7.35
C GLU A 344 -5.62 13.76 7.76
N ARG A 345 -5.14 13.97 8.99
CA ARG A 345 -4.72 15.30 9.46
C ARG A 345 -3.50 15.81 8.68
N LEU A 346 -2.51 14.95 8.48
CA LEU A 346 -1.35 15.27 7.64
C LEU A 346 -1.80 15.65 6.22
N PHE A 347 -2.73 14.90 5.65
CA PHE A 347 -3.27 15.15 4.31
C PHE A 347 -3.97 16.50 4.21
N ALA A 348 -4.74 16.90 5.23
CA ALA A 348 -5.35 18.21 5.29
C ALA A 348 -4.30 19.33 5.29
N VAL A 349 -3.21 19.18 6.04
CA VAL A 349 -2.10 20.14 6.04
C VAL A 349 -1.40 20.18 4.68
N MET A 350 -1.16 19.04 4.03
CA MET A 350 -0.54 19.00 2.70
C MET A 350 -1.39 19.73 1.66
N ARG A 351 -2.71 19.53 1.66
CA ARG A 351 -3.62 20.25 0.76
C ARG A 351 -3.62 21.76 1.02
N LYS A 352 -3.52 22.18 2.28
CA LYS A 352 -3.41 23.60 2.65
C LYS A 352 -2.10 24.21 2.13
N LEU A 353 -0.97 23.57 2.39
CA LEU A 353 0.34 24.04 1.91
C LEU A 353 0.40 24.10 0.37
N LYS A 354 -0.18 23.10 -0.29
CA LYS A 354 -0.36 23.09 -1.75
C LYS A 354 -1.16 24.32 -2.21
N ALA A 355 -2.29 24.62 -1.57
CA ALA A 355 -3.12 25.79 -1.89
C ALA A 355 -2.37 27.12 -1.66
N ASP A 356 -1.47 27.16 -0.68
CA ASP A 356 -0.56 28.29 -0.42
C ASP A 356 0.62 28.37 -1.41
N GLY A 357 0.66 27.50 -2.43
CA GLY A 357 1.64 27.50 -3.50
C GLY A 357 2.96 26.76 -3.20
N VAL A 358 3.04 26.05 -2.06
CA VAL A 358 4.20 25.21 -1.74
C VAL A 358 4.18 23.97 -2.63
N ALA A 359 5.31 23.71 -3.30
CA ALA A 359 5.50 22.47 -4.05
C ALA A 359 5.91 21.34 -3.08
N ILE A 360 5.29 20.17 -3.20
CA ILE A 360 5.53 19.05 -2.30
C ILE A 360 6.00 17.85 -3.13
N VAL A 361 7.19 17.32 -2.81
CA VAL A 361 7.64 16.02 -3.31
C VAL A 361 7.39 15.01 -2.21
N TYR A 362 6.45 14.10 -2.45
CA TYR A 362 5.99 13.12 -1.48
C TYR A 362 6.45 11.73 -1.90
N ILE A 363 7.25 11.06 -1.08
CA ILE A 363 7.64 9.68 -1.31
C ILE A 363 6.75 8.77 -0.49
N SER A 364 6.08 7.85 -1.17
CA SER A 364 5.23 6.84 -0.56
C SER A 364 5.35 5.55 -1.34
N HIS A 365 5.08 4.43 -0.69
CA HIS A 365 4.78 3.15 -1.33
C HIS A 365 3.32 2.74 -1.07
N ARG A 366 2.55 3.55 -0.34
CA ARG A 366 1.16 3.26 0.03
C ARG A 366 0.22 3.85 -1.01
N MET A 367 -0.41 2.98 -1.81
CA MET A 367 -1.28 3.38 -2.93
C MET A 367 -2.44 4.28 -2.51
N ALA A 368 -3.04 4.04 -1.34
CA ALA A 368 -4.10 4.89 -0.81
C ALA A 368 -3.66 6.37 -0.72
N GLU A 369 -2.41 6.64 -0.35
CA GLU A 369 -1.87 8.01 -0.27
C GLU A 369 -1.64 8.60 -1.65
N VAL A 370 -1.08 7.81 -2.57
CA VAL A 370 -0.83 8.18 -3.96
C VAL A 370 -2.10 8.69 -4.63
N PHE A 371 -3.19 7.93 -4.52
CA PHE A 371 -4.46 8.29 -5.15
C PHE A 371 -5.25 9.36 -4.39
N ALA A 372 -5.08 9.49 -3.07
CA ALA A 372 -5.80 10.47 -2.27
C ALA A 372 -5.19 11.88 -2.26
N LEU A 373 -3.89 12.01 -2.57
CA LEU A 373 -3.15 13.27 -2.51
C LEU A 373 -2.46 13.69 -3.82
N GLY A 374 -1.98 12.73 -4.61
CA GLY A 374 -1.09 13.02 -5.72
C GLY A 374 -1.74 13.86 -6.83
N ASP A 375 -0.96 14.74 -7.42
CA ASP A 375 -1.29 15.42 -8.68
C ASP A 375 -0.58 14.79 -9.87
N ARG A 376 0.69 14.44 -9.66
CA ARG A 376 1.54 13.75 -10.62
C ARG A 376 2.38 12.70 -9.93
N ILE A 377 2.73 11.66 -10.66
CA ILE A 377 3.49 10.52 -10.18
C ILE A 377 4.69 10.33 -11.08
N THR A 378 5.89 10.29 -10.52
CA THR A 378 7.10 9.83 -11.21
C THR A 378 7.55 8.51 -10.60
N VAL A 379 7.81 7.51 -11.44
CA VAL A 379 8.27 6.19 -11.00
C VAL A 379 9.75 6.02 -11.33
N LEU A 380 10.55 5.73 -10.31
CA LEU A 380 11.95 5.32 -10.46
C LEU A 380 12.09 3.80 -10.32
N ARG A 381 12.99 3.22 -11.10
CA ARG A 381 13.41 1.81 -10.98
C ARG A 381 14.87 1.67 -11.39
N ASP A 382 15.65 0.93 -10.61
CA ASP A 382 17.08 0.68 -10.87
C ASP A 382 17.90 1.95 -11.13
N GLY A 383 17.58 3.04 -10.42
CA GLY A 383 18.25 4.33 -10.57
C GLY A 383 17.81 5.15 -11.79
N LYS A 384 16.82 4.70 -12.56
CA LYS A 384 16.31 5.35 -13.78
C LYS A 384 14.87 5.79 -13.64
N LEU A 385 14.49 6.80 -14.42
CA LEU A 385 13.09 7.19 -14.59
C LEU A 385 12.40 6.19 -15.53
N VAL A 386 11.31 5.59 -15.05
CA VAL A 386 10.49 4.64 -15.82
C VAL A 386 9.36 5.35 -16.55
N GLY A 387 8.75 6.35 -15.91
CA GLY A 387 7.70 7.16 -16.51
C GLY A 387 7.04 8.12 -15.53
N GLU A 388 6.26 9.05 -16.09
CA GLU A 388 5.41 9.98 -15.35
C GLU A 388 3.94 9.75 -15.71
N VAL A 389 3.05 9.73 -14.72
CA VAL A 389 1.62 9.50 -14.90
C VAL A 389 0.79 10.37 -13.96
N ARG A 390 -0.52 10.47 -14.23
CA ARG A 390 -1.49 11.16 -13.35
C ARG A 390 -2.35 10.13 -12.60
N PRO A 391 -2.62 10.30 -11.30
CA PRO A 391 -3.42 9.32 -10.54
C PRO A 391 -4.81 9.07 -11.14
N SER A 392 -5.48 10.09 -11.69
CA SER A 392 -6.84 10.00 -12.23
C SER A 392 -6.98 9.09 -13.46
N GLY A 393 -5.87 8.70 -14.11
CA GLY A 393 -5.86 7.87 -15.31
C GLY A 393 -5.02 6.61 -15.18
N THR A 394 -4.61 6.23 -13.96
CA THR A 394 -3.71 5.09 -13.75
C THR A 394 -4.31 4.10 -12.76
N ALA A 395 -4.42 2.83 -13.14
CA ALA A 395 -4.85 1.80 -12.19
C ALA A 395 -3.71 1.47 -11.22
N PRO A 396 -4.02 1.06 -9.97
CA PRO A 396 -2.98 0.66 -9.00
C PRO A 396 -2.01 -0.40 -9.54
N GLY A 397 -2.52 -1.37 -10.30
CA GLY A 397 -1.71 -2.43 -10.90
C GLY A 397 -0.68 -1.92 -11.92
N ASP A 398 -0.97 -0.83 -12.64
CA ASP A 398 -0.06 -0.26 -13.63
C ASP A 398 1.12 0.45 -12.94
N LEU A 399 0.87 1.20 -11.87
CA LEU A 399 1.92 1.80 -11.05
C LEU A 399 2.88 0.76 -10.49
N ILE A 400 2.35 -0.36 -10.01
CA ILE A 400 3.16 -1.46 -9.47
C ILE A 400 4.00 -2.11 -10.57
N ARG A 401 3.44 -2.29 -11.77
CA ARG A 401 4.20 -2.79 -12.94
C ARG A 401 5.34 -1.84 -13.29
N MET A 402 5.12 -0.53 -13.23
CA MET A 402 6.19 0.45 -13.44
C MET A 402 7.28 0.32 -12.35
N MET A 403 6.89 0.16 -11.09
CA MET A 403 7.81 0.06 -9.96
C MET A 403 8.66 -1.23 -9.97
N VAL A 404 8.06 -2.39 -10.25
CA VAL A 404 8.68 -3.72 -10.09
C VAL A 404 9.10 -4.35 -11.43
N GLY A 405 8.59 -3.85 -12.56
CA GLY A 405 8.91 -4.36 -13.91
C GLY A 405 8.26 -5.70 -14.27
N ARG A 406 7.39 -6.24 -13.42
CA ARG A 406 6.58 -7.44 -13.67
C ARG A 406 5.14 -7.23 -13.23
N SER A 407 4.21 -7.97 -13.83
CA SER A 407 2.83 -8.04 -13.32
C SER A 407 2.84 -8.72 -11.95
N VAL A 408 2.61 -7.95 -10.89
CA VAL A 408 2.38 -8.48 -9.54
C VAL A 408 0.87 -8.58 -9.35
N ASP A 409 0.38 -9.81 -9.16
CA ASP A 409 -1.03 -10.03 -8.81
C ASP A 409 -1.24 -9.63 -7.34
N LEU A 410 -1.95 -8.53 -7.12
CA LEU A 410 -2.28 -8.02 -5.79
C LEU A 410 -3.37 -8.84 -5.08
N THR A 411 -3.99 -9.78 -5.78
CA THR A 411 -5.09 -10.57 -5.22
C THR A 411 -4.61 -11.68 -4.29
N TYR A 412 -3.28 -11.85 -4.11
CA TYR A 412 -2.58 -12.82 -3.24
C TYR A 412 -3.34 -14.13 -2.98
N SER A 413 -3.97 -14.71 -4.00
CA SER A 413 -5.00 -15.72 -3.78
C SER A 413 -4.39 -17.12 -3.74
N ARG A 414 -4.36 -17.72 -2.55
CA ARG A 414 -4.08 -19.17 -2.39
C ARG A 414 -5.39 -19.95 -2.52
N ALA A 415 -5.34 -21.10 -3.20
CA ALA A 415 -6.42 -22.07 -3.15
C ALA A 415 -6.58 -22.59 -1.71
N LYS A 416 -7.68 -22.23 -1.03
CA LYS A 416 -7.94 -22.66 0.35
C LYS A 416 -7.95 -24.19 0.43
N ARG A 417 -7.16 -24.76 1.36
CA ARG A 417 -7.11 -26.22 1.57
C ARG A 417 -8.42 -26.68 2.22
N SER A 418 -8.95 -27.81 1.75
CA SER A 418 -10.20 -28.40 2.24
C SER A 418 -10.05 -29.17 3.57
N LYS A 419 -8.82 -29.47 4.02
CA LYS A 419 -8.54 -30.12 5.31
C LYS A 419 -7.39 -29.44 6.04
N VAL A 420 -7.69 -28.84 7.19
CA VAL A 420 -6.73 -28.37 8.19
C VAL A 420 -6.34 -29.53 9.14
N GLY A 421 -5.11 -29.50 9.64
CA GLY A 421 -4.57 -30.54 10.53
C GLY A 421 -4.93 -30.36 12.00
N GLU A 422 -4.13 -30.98 12.88
CA GLU A 422 -4.27 -30.84 14.33
C GLU A 422 -3.97 -29.42 14.83
N VAL A 423 -4.42 -29.09 16.05
CA VAL A 423 -4.17 -27.79 16.69
C VAL A 423 -2.69 -27.68 17.03
N ALA A 424 -2.04 -26.65 16.47
CA ALA A 424 -0.63 -26.35 16.68
C ALA A 424 -0.41 -25.23 17.70
N LEU A 425 -1.38 -24.32 17.85
CA LEU A 425 -1.39 -23.30 18.89
C LEU A 425 -2.78 -23.24 19.51
N SER A 426 -2.86 -23.22 20.84
CA SER A 426 -4.08 -22.98 21.59
C SER A 426 -3.79 -22.00 22.72
N LEU A 427 -4.56 -20.92 22.79
CA LEU A 427 -4.63 -20.01 23.92
C LEU A 427 -6.01 -20.19 24.55
N VAL A 428 -6.06 -20.33 25.86
CA VAL A 428 -7.30 -20.42 26.63
C VAL A 428 -7.23 -19.38 27.74
N GLU A 429 -8.07 -18.35 27.63
CA GLU A 429 -8.23 -17.28 28.62
C GLU A 429 -6.90 -16.64 29.07
N VAL A 430 -6.00 -16.41 28.11
CA VAL A 430 -4.66 -15.89 28.40
C VAL A 430 -4.72 -14.40 28.72
N SER A 431 -4.19 -14.03 29.88
CA SER A 431 -4.01 -12.63 30.28
C SER A 431 -2.56 -12.37 30.69
N ALA A 432 -2.05 -11.18 30.38
CA ALA A 432 -0.69 -10.78 30.75
C ALA A 432 -0.61 -9.29 31.13
N ASP A 433 0.38 -8.93 31.95
CA ASP A 433 0.62 -7.55 32.41
C ASP A 433 0.95 -6.57 31.27
N ASN A 434 1.22 -7.07 30.07
CA ASN A 434 1.40 -6.27 28.86
C ASN A 434 0.07 -5.72 28.30
N GLY A 435 -1.08 -6.03 28.91
CA GLY A 435 -2.38 -5.43 28.62
C GLY A 435 -3.39 -6.33 27.94
N ILE A 436 -3.00 -7.54 27.51
CA ILE A 436 -3.94 -8.52 26.93
C ILE A 436 -4.75 -9.21 28.03
N ARG A 437 -6.02 -9.51 27.74
CA ARG A 437 -6.98 -10.07 28.69
C ARG A 437 -7.88 -11.11 28.04
N ASP A 438 -8.00 -12.25 28.68
CA ASP A 438 -8.89 -13.36 28.34
C ASP A 438 -8.78 -13.82 26.88
N ILE A 439 -7.56 -13.81 26.34
CA ILE A 439 -7.29 -14.16 24.94
C ILE A 439 -7.48 -15.67 24.74
N SER A 440 -8.45 -16.02 23.88
CA SER A 440 -8.71 -17.39 23.46
C SER A 440 -8.67 -17.48 21.94
N LEU A 441 -7.73 -18.27 21.41
CA LEU A 441 -7.60 -18.51 19.97
C LEU A 441 -6.96 -19.87 19.69
N THR A 442 -7.16 -20.37 18.48
CA THR A 442 -6.51 -21.59 18.02
C THR A 442 -5.89 -21.39 16.64
N VAL A 443 -4.83 -22.13 16.31
CA VAL A 443 -4.22 -22.20 14.98
C VAL A 443 -3.90 -23.67 14.68
N ARG A 444 -4.29 -24.16 13.50
CA ARG A 444 -4.07 -25.55 13.09
C ARG A 444 -2.91 -25.70 12.10
N LYS A 445 -2.34 -26.91 12.02
CA LYS A 445 -1.34 -27.22 10.98
C LYS A 445 -1.95 -27.08 9.59
N GLY A 446 -1.21 -26.46 8.67
CA GLY A 446 -1.67 -26.22 7.30
C GLY A 446 -2.65 -25.04 7.17
N GLU A 447 -2.82 -24.24 8.23
CA GLU A 447 -3.70 -23.06 8.30
C GLU A 447 -2.89 -21.77 8.53
N ILE A 448 -3.34 -20.67 7.92
CA ILE A 448 -2.92 -19.31 8.21
C ILE A 448 -4.07 -18.61 8.93
N VAL A 449 -3.87 -18.29 10.21
CA VAL A 449 -4.83 -17.53 11.01
C VAL A 449 -4.33 -16.09 11.15
N GLY A 450 -5.18 -15.14 10.79
CA GLY A 450 -4.94 -13.72 10.98
C GLY A 450 -5.25 -13.27 12.41
N LEU A 451 -4.49 -12.30 12.92
CA LEU A 451 -4.83 -11.54 14.11
C LEU A 451 -4.77 -10.05 13.74
N CYS A 452 -5.92 -9.39 13.71
CA CYS A 452 -6.09 -8.04 13.18
C CYS A 452 -6.80 -7.12 14.17
N GLY A 453 -6.82 -5.81 13.92
CA GLY A 453 -7.43 -4.82 14.82
C GLY A 453 -6.88 -3.41 14.56
N LEU A 454 -7.29 -2.42 15.36
CA LEU A 454 -6.68 -1.08 15.30
C LEU A 454 -5.30 -1.07 15.94
N VAL A 455 -4.43 -0.13 15.55
CA VAL A 455 -3.10 0.03 16.20
C VAL A 455 -3.27 0.17 17.71
N GLY A 456 -2.46 -0.56 18.48
CA GLY A 456 -2.57 -0.62 19.94
C GLY A 456 -3.67 -1.57 20.46
N SER A 457 -4.26 -2.43 19.61
CA SER A 457 -5.28 -3.38 20.03
C SER A 457 -4.75 -4.57 20.86
N GLY A 458 -3.44 -4.75 21.00
CA GLY A 458 -2.82 -5.86 21.75
C GLY A 458 -2.22 -6.99 20.90
N ARG A 459 -2.03 -6.81 19.58
CA ARG A 459 -1.64 -7.92 18.67
C ARG A 459 -0.21 -8.39 18.90
N THR A 460 0.74 -7.45 18.95
CA THR A 460 2.15 -7.71 19.22
C THR A 460 2.33 -8.28 20.62
N GLU A 461 1.54 -7.82 21.58
CA GLU A 461 1.49 -8.31 22.95
C GLU A 461 1.06 -9.78 23.02
N VAL A 462 0.07 -10.19 22.20
CA VAL A 462 -0.28 -11.62 22.05
C VAL A 462 0.88 -12.42 21.47
N ALA A 463 1.56 -11.94 20.41
CA ALA A 463 2.70 -12.64 19.83
C ALA A 463 3.84 -12.84 20.83
N ARG A 464 4.16 -11.80 21.62
CA ARG A 464 5.18 -11.84 22.67
C ARG A 464 4.81 -12.81 23.79
N ALA A 465 3.54 -12.82 24.23
CA ALA A 465 3.05 -13.78 25.22
C ALA A 465 3.11 -15.23 24.71
N VAL A 466 2.70 -15.48 23.46
CA VAL A 466 2.78 -16.81 22.82
C VAL A 466 4.21 -17.35 22.80
N PHE A 467 5.18 -16.48 22.52
CA PHE A 467 6.58 -16.85 22.46
C PHE A 467 7.27 -16.87 23.84
N GLY A 468 6.57 -16.50 24.91
CA GLY A 468 7.12 -16.42 26.27
C GLY A 468 8.07 -15.25 26.50
N ALA A 469 8.07 -14.26 25.60
CA ALA A 469 8.85 -13.03 25.78
C ALA A 469 8.26 -12.13 26.87
N ASP A 470 6.93 -12.15 27.01
CA ASP A 470 6.21 -11.55 28.12
C ASP A 470 5.51 -12.67 28.91
N PRO A 471 5.64 -12.72 30.26
CA PRO A 471 5.01 -13.75 31.07
C PRO A 471 3.49 -13.58 31.12
N ILE A 472 2.77 -14.69 31.18
CA ILE A 472 1.31 -14.69 31.39
C ILE A 472 0.98 -14.71 32.89
N ASN A 473 -0.09 -14.02 33.28
CA ASN A 473 -0.59 -13.98 34.65
C ASN A 473 -1.66 -15.05 34.89
N SER A 474 -2.41 -15.41 33.85
CA SER A 474 -3.46 -16.44 33.90
C SER A 474 -3.71 -17.04 32.51
N GLY A 475 -4.53 -18.09 32.47
CA GLY A 475 -4.82 -18.86 31.26
C GLY A 475 -3.77 -19.91 30.94
N LYS A 476 -3.89 -20.49 29.74
CA LYS A 476 -3.03 -21.59 29.30
C LYS A 476 -2.64 -21.45 27.83
N ILE A 477 -1.36 -21.64 27.55
CA ILE A 477 -0.80 -21.71 26.20
C ILE A 477 -0.32 -23.13 25.92
N THR A 478 -0.73 -23.69 24.78
CA THR A 478 -0.26 -24.99 24.29
C THR A 478 0.30 -24.84 22.87
N ILE A 479 1.52 -25.30 22.66
CA ILE A 479 2.24 -25.28 21.39
C ILE A 479 2.53 -26.72 20.96
N LEU A 480 2.07 -27.10 19.76
CA LEU A 480 2.25 -28.42 19.16
C LEU A 480 1.90 -29.56 20.14
N GLY A 481 0.78 -29.40 20.85
CA GLY A 481 0.25 -30.36 21.82
C GLY A 481 0.91 -30.34 23.22
N LYS A 482 1.87 -29.45 23.47
CA LYS A 482 2.60 -29.36 24.75
C LYS A 482 2.37 -28.02 25.43
N ASP A 483 2.24 -28.05 26.76
CA ASP A 483 2.05 -26.84 27.57
C ASP A 483 3.30 -25.96 27.50
N MET A 484 3.10 -24.68 27.21
CA MET A 484 4.12 -23.65 27.24
C MET A 484 4.07 -22.95 28.60
N ARG A 485 5.17 -23.02 29.36
CA ARG A 485 5.22 -22.55 30.76
C ARG A 485 6.42 -21.65 31.09
N GLY A 486 7.29 -21.40 30.13
CA GLY A 486 8.54 -20.67 30.39
C GLY A 486 8.80 -19.58 29.37
N GLY A 487 10.06 -19.41 28.98
CA GLY A 487 10.52 -18.27 28.18
C GLY A 487 10.73 -18.59 26.70
N PRO A 488 11.36 -17.67 25.94
CA PRO A 488 11.63 -17.85 24.51
C PRO A 488 12.39 -19.12 24.15
N VAL A 489 13.23 -19.61 25.06
CA VAL A 489 13.98 -20.86 24.90
C VAL A 489 13.03 -22.06 24.87
N ASP A 490 12.01 -22.08 25.72
CA ASP A 490 11.04 -23.17 25.80
C ASP A 490 10.12 -23.17 24.58
N ALA A 491 9.62 -21.98 24.18
CA ALA A 491 8.84 -21.84 22.95
C ALA A 491 9.57 -22.40 21.72
N LYS A 492 10.86 -22.04 21.59
CA LYS A 492 11.73 -22.58 20.53
C LYS A 492 11.87 -24.10 20.62
N GLN A 493 12.09 -24.67 21.80
CA GLN A 493 12.21 -26.12 21.99
C GLN A 493 10.92 -26.87 21.65
N LEU A 494 9.77 -26.24 21.92
CA LEU A 494 8.46 -26.74 21.52
C LEU A 494 8.21 -26.61 20.01
N GLY A 495 9.04 -25.87 19.28
CA GLY A 495 8.97 -25.73 17.82
C GLY A 495 8.25 -24.48 17.33
N ALA A 496 8.14 -23.44 18.17
CA ALA A 496 7.63 -22.13 17.77
C ALA A 496 8.73 -21.20 17.24
N ALA A 497 8.37 -20.38 16.26
CA ALA A 497 9.17 -19.30 15.72
C ALA A 497 8.42 -17.98 15.87
N LEU A 498 9.12 -16.93 16.30
CA LEU A 498 8.62 -15.56 16.28
C LEU A 498 9.43 -14.74 15.28
N ILE A 499 8.73 -14.16 14.31
CA ILE A 499 9.23 -13.14 13.40
C ILE A 499 8.62 -11.83 13.91
N PRO A 500 9.36 -11.03 14.69
CA PRO A 500 8.81 -9.87 15.38
C PRO A 500 8.62 -8.68 14.45
N GLU A 501 7.76 -7.73 14.84
CA GLU A 501 7.55 -6.46 14.15
C GLU A 501 8.86 -5.69 13.94
N SER A 502 9.66 -5.55 15.00
CA SER A 502 10.97 -4.89 14.92
C SER A 502 12.08 -5.88 14.64
N ARG A 503 12.36 -6.11 13.34
CA ARG A 503 13.52 -6.91 12.92
C ARG A 503 14.86 -6.39 13.44
N LYS A 504 14.98 -5.07 13.69
CA LYS A 504 16.24 -4.44 14.12
C LYS A 504 16.51 -4.64 15.62
N ILE A 505 15.47 -4.56 16.44
CA ILE A 505 15.59 -4.61 17.90
C ILE A 505 15.48 -6.07 18.38
N ASP A 506 14.47 -6.79 17.89
CA ASP A 506 14.12 -8.12 18.40
C ASP A 506 14.51 -9.25 17.43
N GLY A 507 14.73 -8.92 16.16
CA GLY A 507 14.89 -9.90 15.09
C GLY A 507 16.34 -10.24 14.70
N LEU A 508 17.30 -9.32 14.81
CA LEU A 508 18.63 -9.49 14.21
C LEU A 508 19.74 -8.99 15.12
N ALA A 509 20.86 -9.73 15.12
CA ALA A 509 22.14 -9.18 15.56
C ALA A 509 22.74 -8.39 14.39
N LEU A 510 22.38 -7.11 14.26
CA LEU A 510 22.71 -6.29 13.08
C LEU A 510 24.22 -6.15 12.83
N GLU A 511 25.04 -6.12 13.88
CA GLU A 511 26.50 -6.05 13.82
C GLU A 511 27.14 -7.38 13.42
N ARG A 512 26.38 -8.47 13.41
CA ARG A 512 26.84 -9.79 12.99
C ARG A 512 26.62 -10.03 11.51
N THR A 513 27.32 -11.04 11.00
CA THR A 513 27.24 -11.40 9.59
C THR A 513 25.89 -12.02 9.23
N VAL A 514 25.56 -12.03 7.94
CA VAL A 514 24.38 -12.74 7.42
C VAL A 514 24.41 -14.22 7.85
N GLY A 515 25.57 -14.87 7.71
CA GLY A 515 25.76 -16.27 8.08
C GLY A 515 25.49 -16.54 9.55
N ASP A 516 26.03 -15.72 10.45
CA ASP A 516 25.81 -15.87 11.89
C ASP A 516 24.32 -15.76 12.24
N ASN A 517 23.63 -14.75 11.69
CA ASN A 517 22.20 -14.58 11.93
C ASN A 517 21.40 -15.79 11.46
N LEU A 518 21.67 -16.30 10.24
CA LEU A 518 20.97 -17.44 9.65
C LEU A 518 21.13 -18.75 10.45
N VAL A 519 22.25 -18.96 11.15
CA VAL A 519 22.48 -20.20 11.91
C VAL A 519 22.19 -20.06 13.41
N SER A 520 22.09 -18.84 13.93
CA SER A 520 22.00 -18.50 15.36
C SER A 520 20.94 -19.30 16.12
N VAL A 521 19.74 -19.41 15.56
CA VAL A 521 18.63 -20.13 16.20
C VAL A 521 18.81 -21.64 16.08
N ALA A 522 19.43 -22.12 15.01
CA ALA A 522 19.57 -23.54 14.72
C ALA A 522 20.82 -24.19 15.35
N LEU A 523 21.63 -23.47 16.14
CA LEU A 523 22.91 -23.98 16.67
C LEU A 523 22.78 -25.34 17.37
N GLY A 524 21.84 -25.53 18.30
CA GLY A 524 21.66 -26.81 19.00
C GLY A 524 21.24 -27.97 18.07
N ARG A 525 20.54 -27.66 16.98
CA ARG A 525 20.13 -28.63 15.96
C ARG A 525 21.29 -28.97 15.02
N LEU A 526 22.07 -27.98 14.61
CA LEU A 526 23.20 -28.14 13.69
C LEU A 526 24.43 -28.74 14.39
N PHE A 527 24.58 -28.48 15.69
CA PHE A 527 25.71 -28.89 16.52
C PHE A 527 25.22 -29.58 17.80
N PRO A 528 24.58 -30.77 17.70
CA PRO A 528 24.04 -31.47 18.86
C PRO A 528 25.10 -31.87 19.89
N SER A 529 26.37 -31.98 19.48
CA SER A 529 27.51 -32.24 20.37
C SER A 529 28.06 -30.99 21.07
N GLY A 530 27.46 -29.80 20.85
CA GLY A 530 27.94 -28.52 21.36
C GLY A 530 29.18 -27.95 20.67
N LEU A 531 29.85 -28.74 19.82
CA LEU A 531 31.05 -28.32 19.09
C LEU A 531 30.68 -27.62 17.78
N PHE A 532 31.01 -26.33 17.70
CA PHE A 532 30.78 -25.54 16.50
C PHE A 532 31.67 -26.00 15.35
N ARG A 533 31.08 -26.20 14.16
CA ARG A 533 31.80 -26.57 12.93
C ARG A 533 31.55 -25.54 11.83
N PRO A 534 32.51 -24.63 11.57
CA PRO A 534 32.34 -23.52 10.62
C PRO A 534 31.89 -23.97 9.22
N GLY A 535 32.42 -25.10 8.72
CA GLY A 535 32.06 -25.61 7.39
C GLY A 535 30.58 -26.02 7.25
N ILE A 536 29.94 -26.49 8.33
CA ILE A 536 28.50 -26.82 8.32
C ILE A 536 27.69 -25.52 8.36
N ALA A 537 28.04 -24.59 9.27
CA ALA A 537 27.39 -23.29 9.37
C ALA A 537 27.41 -22.54 8.02
N HIS A 538 28.58 -22.50 7.37
CA HIS A 538 28.75 -21.83 6.08
C HIS A 538 27.90 -22.45 4.97
N ARG A 539 27.82 -23.79 4.93
CA ARG A 539 27.00 -24.51 3.94
C ARG A 539 25.51 -24.23 4.12
N VAL A 540 25.02 -24.28 5.36
CA VAL A 540 23.61 -23.99 5.69
C VAL A 540 23.28 -22.54 5.37
N ALA A 541 24.16 -21.59 5.75
CA ALA A 541 23.97 -20.18 5.42
C ALA A 541 23.89 -19.94 3.91
N ARG A 542 24.77 -20.55 3.11
CA ARG A 542 24.72 -20.47 1.63
C ARG A 542 23.41 -21.01 1.07
N GLN A 543 23.00 -22.19 1.51
CA GLN A 543 21.74 -22.79 1.05
C GLN A 543 20.53 -21.89 1.36
N LEU A 544 20.49 -21.27 2.54
CA LEU A 544 19.41 -20.35 2.92
C LEU A 544 19.46 -19.06 2.11
N ILE A 545 20.64 -18.50 1.85
CA ILE A 545 20.83 -17.32 0.97
C ILE A 545 20.25 -17.59 -0.42
N GLU A 546 20.54 -18.75 -0.99
CA GLU A 546 20.01 -19.15 -2.30
C GLU A 546 18.50 -19.40 -2.26
N THR A 547 18.02 -20.17 -1.27
CA THR A 547 16.60 -20.53 -1.12
C THR A 547 15.71 -19.30 -0.94
N LEU A 548 16.19 -18.30 -0.19
CA LEU A 548 15.47 -17.08 0.12
C LEU A 548 15.79 -15.93 -0.85
N ARG A 549 16.70 -16.15 -1.82
CA ARG A 549 17.18 -15.12 -2.74
C ARG A 549 17.60 -13.86 -1.99
N ILE A 550 18.47 -14.02 -0.99
CA ILE A 550 19.03 -12.91 -0.22
C ILE A 550 20.10 -12.25 -1.08
N ALA A 551 19.87 -11.00 -1.47
CA ALA A 551 20.85 -10.20 -2.20
C ALA A 551 21.98 -9.77 -1.24
N THR A 552 23.04 -10.57 -1.20
CA THR A 552 24.27 -10.30 -0.46
C THR A 552 25.48 -10.81 -1.23
N PRO A 553 26.62 -10.10 -1.25
CA PRO A 553 27.82 -10.57 -1.93
C PRO A 553 28.41 -11.81 -1.26
N SER A 554 28.21 -11.99 0.04
CA SER A 554 28.67 -13.18 0.77
C SER A 554 27.93 -13.39 2.09
N PRO A 555 28.01 -14.61 2.69
CA PRO A 555 27.54 -14.84 4.05
C PRO A 555 28.27 -14.01 5.11
N HIS A 556 29.45 -13.46 4.80
CA HIS A 556 30.27 -12.67 5.73
C HIS A 556 29.89 -11.18 5.75
N GLN A 557 28.96 -10.75 4.89
CA GLN A 557 28.47 -9.37 4.88
C GLN A 557 27.81 -9.03 6.22
N VAL A 558 28.06 -7.83 6.75
CA VAL A 558 27.41 -7.34 7.97
C VAL A 558 25.94 -7.04 7.69
N THR A 559 25.04 -7.58 8.52
CA THR A 559 23.60 -7.54 8.28
C THR A 559 23.03 -6.12 8.27
N ALA A 560 23.58 -5.21 9.08
CA ALA A 560 23.19 -3.79 9.13
C ALA A 560 23.26 -3.06 7.78
N THR A 561 24.12 -3.53 6.87
CA THR A 561 24.35 -2.89 5.56
C THR A 561 23.34 -3.30 4.47
N LEU A 562 22.52 -4.31 4.74
CA LEU A 562 21.54 -4.83 3.79
C LEU A 562 20.21 -4.07 3.85
N SER A 563 19.44 -4.14 2.75
CA SER A 563 18.11 -3.54 2.69
C SER A 563 17.12 -4.22 3.66
N GLY A 564 16.04 -3.52 4.01
CA GLY A 564 15.01 -4.02 4.91
C GLY A 564 14.39 -5.37 4.48
N GLY A 565 14.10 -5.54 3.18
CA GLY A 565 13.59 -6.80 2.64
C GLY A 565 14.58 -7.96 2.79
N ASN A 566 15.88 -7.73 2.58
CA ASN A 566 16.91 -8.75 2.80
C ASN A 566 17.10 -9.07 4.29
N GLN A 567 17.06 -8.06 5.15
CA GLN A 567 17.06 -8.25 6.60
C GLN A 567 15.86 -9.11 7.03
N GLN A 568 14.66 -8.85 6.50
CA GLN A 568 13.47 -9.64 6.78
C GLN A 568 13.63 -11.10 6.35
N LYS A 569 14.15 -11.35 5.15
CA LYS A 569 14.49 -12.71 4.68
C LYS A 569 15.46 -13.42 5.63
N ILE A 570 16.45 -12.72 6.18
CA ILE A 570 17.39 -13.28 7.17
C ILE A 570 16.66 -13.67 8.47
N VAL A 571 15.76 -12.82 8.98
CA VAL A 571 14.94 -13.13 10.16
C VAL A 571 14.09 -14.38 9.95
N ILE A 572 13.56 -14.58 8.74
CA ILE A 572 12.77 -15.78 8.45
C ILE A 572 13.71 -16.99 8.27
N GLY A 573 14.83 -16.82 7.59
CA GLY A 573 15.78 -17.88 7.28
C GLY A 573 16.38 -18.57 8.49
N LYS A 574 16.64 -17.84 9.59
CA LYS A 574 17.10 -18.47 10.84
C LYS A 574 16.09 -19.46 11.44
N TRP A 575 14.79 -19.20 11.24
CA TRP A 575 13.72 -20.08 11.70
C TRP A 575 13.48 -21.26 10.75
N LEU A 576 13.74 -21.09 9.46
CA LEU A 576 13.80 -22.22 8.52
C LEU A 576 14.91 -23.20 8.89
N ALA A 577 16.09 -22.69 9.26
CA ALA A 577 17.19 -23.51 9.73
C ALA A 577 16.83 -24.33 10.98
N ALA A 578 15.99 -23.76 11.86
CA ALA A 578 15.52 -24.41 13.09
C ALA A 578 14.43 -25.47 12.86
N LYS A 579 13.76 -25.46 11.69
CA LYS A 579 12.59 -26.30 11.35
C LYS A 579 11.45 -26.16 12.37
N ALA A 580 10.98 -24.93 12.59
CA ALA A 580 9.81 -24.68 13.43
C ALA A 580 8.53 -25.29 12.80
N GLY A 581 7.57 -25.66 13.65
CA GLY A 581 6.25 -26.16 13.23
C GLY A 581 5.11 -25.15 13.45
N LEU A 582 5.35 -24.12 14.26
CA LEU A 582 4.48 -22.96 14.44
C LEU A 582 5.27 -21.69 14.12
N TYR A 583 4.74 -20.84 13.26
CA TYR A 583 5.31 -19.53 12.93
C TYR A 583 4.35 -18.42 13.33
N VAL A 584 4.82 -17.49 14.15
CA VAL A 584 4.14 -16.24 14.49
C VAL A 584 4.83 -15.13 13.71
N PHE A 585 4.14 -14.60 12.72
CA PHE A 585 4.59 -13.47 11.93
C PHE A 585 3.93 -12.20 12.44
N ASP A 586 4.73 -11.29 12.99
CA ASP A 586 4.27 -10.00 13.50
C ASP A 586 4.67 -8.88 12.53
N GLU A 587 3.68 -8.29 11.88
CA GLU A 587 3.82 -7.26 10.84
C GLU A 587 4.93 -7.61 9.81
N PRO A 588 4.89 -8.82 9.18
CA PRO A 588 6.02 -9.38 8.45
C PRO A 588 6.41 -8.60 7.19
N THR A 589 5.52 -7.71 6.75
CA THR A 589 5.63 -6.87 5.55
C THR A 589 5.88 -5.40 5.89
N ARG A 590 6.14 -5.06 7.16
CA ARG A 590 6.37 -3.67 7.57
C ARG A 590 7.70 -3.13 7.04
N GLY A 591 7.62 -2.03 6.29
CA GLY A 591 8.80 -1.35 5.75
C GLY A 591 9.58 -2.19 4.73
N ILE A 592 8.87 -3.05 3.98
CA ILE A 592 9.39 -3.73 2.80
C ILE A 592 8.54 -3.34 1.58
N ASP A 593 9.14 -3.32 0.39
CA ASP A 593 8.47 -2.96 -0.85
C ASP A 593 7.48 -4.03 -1.34
N VAL A 594 6.62 -3.66 -2.28
CA VAL A 594 5.56 -4.52 -2.84
C VAL A 594 6.10 -5.79 -3.50
N GLY A 595 7.30 -5.73 -4.09
CA GLY A 595 7.97 -6.89 -4.68
C GLY A 595 8.37 -7.90 -3.61
N ALA A 596 9.04 -7.43 -2.56
CA ALA A 596 9.45 -8.21 -1.41
C ALA A 596 8.25 -8.78 -0.64
N LYS A 597 7.14 -8.04 -0.50
CA LYS A 597 5.90 -8.54 0.14
C LYS A 597 5.41 -9.84 -0.51
N SER A 598 5.37 -9.87 -1.84
CA SER A 598 4.91 -11.04 -2.60
C SER A 598 5.78 -12.26 -2.33
N GLU A 599 7.11 -12.08 -2.26
CA GLU A 599 8.05 -13.16 -1.94
C GLU A 599 7.89 -13.68 -0.50
N ILE A 600 7.58 -12.79 0.45
CA ILE A 600 7.28 -13.19 1.84
C ILE A 600 5.99 -14.02 1.90
N PHE A 601 4.93 -13.62 1.19
CA PHE A 601 3.69 -14.39 1.15
C PHE A 601 3.86 -15.75 0.48
N GLU A 602 4.59 -15.84 -0.63
CA GLU A 602 4.95 -17.13 -1.25
C GLU A 602 5.70 -18.04 -0.28
N LEU A 603 6.60 -17.48 0.54
CA LEU A 603 7.31 -18.23 1.56
C LEU A 603 6.38 -18.73 2.67
N ILE A 604 5.46 -17.88 3.15
CA ILE A 604 4.43 -18.27 4.13
C ILE A 604 3.57 -19.41 3.56
N TYR A 605 3.14 -19.31 2.30
CA TYR A 605 2.39 -20.36 1.64
C TYR A 605 3.15 -21.68 1.58
N ARG A 606 4.44 -21.63 1.24
CA ARG A 606 5.31 -22.82 1.24
C ARG A 606 5.42 -23.47 2.63
N LEU A 607 5.62 -22.67 3.68
CA LEU A 607 5.69 -23.16 5.06
C LEU A 607 4.42 -23.92 5.45
N VAL A 608 3.27 -23.35 5.13
CA VAL A 608 1.97 -23.94 5.43
C VAL A 608 1.72 -25.17 4.56
N ASP A 609 2.20 -25.15 3.31
CA ASP A 609 2.10 -26.30 2.42
C ASP A 609 2.92 -27.51 2.91
N GLU A 610 4.07 -27.25 3.53
CA GLU A 610 4.94 -28.21 4.23
C GLU A 610 4.39 -28.67 5.59
N GLY A 611 3.23 -28.13 6.01
CA GLY A 611 2.50 -28.58 7.20
C GLY A 611 2.74 -27.73 8.46
N ALA A 612 3.38 -26.57 8.35
CA ALA A 612 3.47 -25.63 9.45
C ALA A 612 2.11 -24.97 9.75
N ALA A 613 1.96 -24.46 10.97
CA ALA A 613 0.87 -23.57 11.36
C ALA A 613 1.37 -22.12 11.38
N VAL A 614 0.55 -21.18 10.93
CA VAL A 614 0.90 -19.77 10.88
C VAL A 614 -0.12 -18.90 11.61
N LEU A 615 0.36 -18.10 12.56
CA LEU A 615 -0.36 -16.94 13.08
C LEU A 615 0.25 -15.70 12.42
N MET A 616 -0.54 -14.95 11.65
CA MET A 616 -0.10 -13.75 10.96
C MET A 616 -0.79 -12.52 11.55
N ILE A 617 0.00 -11.56 12.00
CA ILE A 617 -0.45 -10.24 12.43
C ILE A 617 -0.08 -9.25 11.34
N SER A 618 -1.05 -8.45 10.91
CA SER A 618 -0.82 -7.35 9.98
C SER A 618 -1.78 -6.20 10.28
N SER A 619 -1.26 -4.99 10.14
CA SER A 619 -2.00 -3.73 10.17
C SER A 619 -2.72 -3.46 8.85
N GLU A 620 -2.29 -4.09 7.76
CA GLU A 620 -2.94 -3.98 6.45
C GLU A 620 -4.05 -5.03 6.33
N GLN A 621 -5.31 -4.57 6.42
CA GLN A 621 -6.49 -5.44 6.39
C GLN A 621 -6.58 -6.28 5.11
N SER A 622 -6.15 -5.71 3.97
CA SER A 622 -6.08 -6.40 2.69
C SER A 622 -5.13 -7.60 2.72
N GLU A 623 -4.04 -7.55 3.48
CA GLU A 623 -3.15 -8.71 3.66
C GLU A 623 -3.87 -9.82 4.44
N ILE A 624 -4.56 -9.47 5.52
CA ILE A 624 -5.34 -10.43 6.30
C ILE A 624 -6.42 -11.10 5.45
N VAL A 625 -7.20 -10.31 4.69
CA VAL A 625 -8.30 -10.80 3.86
C VAL A 625 -7.82 -11.70 2.73
N ASN A 626 -6.71 -11.38 2.09
CA ASN A 626 -6.23 -12.11 0.93
C ASN A 626 -5.35 -13.33 1.28
N VAL A 627 -4.62 -13.28 2.41
CA VAL A 627 -3.63 -14.29 2.79
C VAL A 627 -4.17 -15.30 3.80
N CYS A 628 -5.02 -14.88 4.74
CA CYS A 628 -5.45 -15.73 5.85
C CYS A 628 -6.67 -16.61 5.49
N ASP A 629 -6.72 -17.81 6.07
CA ASP A 629 -7.87 -18.70 5.96
C ASP A 629 -9.08 -18.16 6.73
N ARG A 630 -8.79 -17.59 7.91
CA ARG A 630 -9.69 -16.90 8.86
C ARG A 630 -8.88 -15.93 9.72
N ALA A 631 -9.55 -15.02 10.44
CA ALA A 631 -8.87 -14.07 11.33
C ALA A 631 -9.65 -13.78 12.62
N TYR A 632 -8.93 -13.54 13.71
CA TYR A 632 -9.46 -12.96 14.94
C TYR A 632 -9.33 -11.44 14.90
N VAL A 633 -10.36 -10.73 15.34
CA VAL A 633 -10.36 -9.27 15.49
C VAL A 633 -10.10 -8.92 16.94
N MET A 634 -9.10 -8.09 17.19
CA MET A 634 -8.74 -7.57 18.51
C MET A 634 -9.20 -6.14 18.70
N ARG A 635 -9.60 -5.84 19.94
CA ARG A 635 -9.92 -4.49 20.41
C ARG A 635 -9.53 -4.36 21.87
N SER A 636 -8.74 -3.34 22.20
CA SER A 636 -8.39 -2.97 23.58
C SER A 636 -7.90 -4.15 24.43
N GLY A 637 -7.04 -5.02 23.87
CA GLY A 637 -6.48 -6.17 24.60
C GLY A 637 -7.38 -7.40 24.65
N HIS A 638 -8.53 -7.42 23.97
CA HIS A 638 -9.45 -8.55 23.90
C HIS A 638 -9.67 -9.02 22.46
N ILE A 639 -10.05 -10.29 22.27
CA ILE A 639 -10.62 -10.78 21.00
C ILE A 639 -12.13 -10.51 21.02
N VAL A 640 -12.63 -9.80 20.02
CA VAL A 640 -14.05 -9.40 19.90
C VAL A 640 -14.82 -10.20 18.86
N GLY A 641 -14.13 -10.98 18.03
CA GLY A 641 -14.78 -11.84 17.05
C GLY A 641 -13.81 -12.64 16.20
N GLU A 642 -14.35 -13.61 15.48
CA GLU A 642 -13.65 -14.45 14.50
C GLU A 642 -14.38 -14.33 13.15
N LEU A 643 -13.62 -14.05 12.08
CA LEU A 643 -14.12 -13.91 10.72
C LEU A 643 -13.52 -15.00 9.83
N SER A 644 -14.35 -15.64 9.02
CA SER A 644 -13.91 -16.66 8.07
C SER A 644 -14.74 -16.65 6.79
N GLY A 645 -14.25 -17.29 5.74
CA GLY A 645 -15.02 -17.41 4.49
C GLY A 645 -15.42 -16.04 3.92
N PRO A 646 -16.70 -15.84 3.54
CA PRO A 646 -17.21 -14.54 3.05
C PRO A 646 -17.21 -13.42 4.10
N ASP A 647 -17.24 -13.78 5.38
CA ASP A 647 -17.29 -12.80 6.48
C ASP A 647 -15.92 -12.18 6.74
N LEU A 648 -14.84 -12.83 6.29
CA LEU A 648 -13.50 -12.25 6.27
C LEU A 648 -13.39 -11.22 5.14
N ASN A 649 -13.80 -10.00 5.44
CA ASN A 649 -13.67 -8.84 4.55
C ASN A 649 -13.34 -7.58 5.37
N GLU A 650 -12.78 -6.57 4.71
CA GLU A 650 -12.31 -5.33 5.36
C GLU A 650 -13.43 -4.63 6.15
N ALA A 651 -14.64 -4.57 5.59
CA ALA A 651 -15.77 -3.91 6.24
C ALA A 651 -16.13 -4.57 7.59
N ASN A 652 -16.14 -5.91 7.65
CA ASN A 652 -16.44 -6.65 8.87
C ASN A 652 -15.30 -6.55 9.90
N ILE A 653 -14.04 -6.53 9.45
CA ILE A 653 -12.87 -6.30 10.33
C ILE A 653 -13.01 -4.94 11.02
N VAL A 654 -13.30 -3.89 10.25
CA VAL A 654 -13.51 -2.53 10.76
C VAL A 654 -14.71 -2.45 11.70
N ALA A 655 -15.83 -3.06 11.32
CA ALA A 655 -17.04 -3.06 12.13
C ALA A 655 -16.77 -3.65 13.54
N LEU A 656 -16.16 -4.83 13.61
CA LEU A 656 -15.80 -5.45 14.89
C LEU A 656 -14.76 -4.64 15.68
N GLY A 657 -13.80 -4.02 14.97
CA GLY A 657 -12.74 -3.20 15.57
C GLY A 657 -13.22 -1.87 16.18
N ILE A 658 -14.31 -1.29 15.67
CA ILE A 658 -14.77 0.06 16.04
C ILE A 658 -16.03 0.06 16.93
N HIS A 659 -16.96 -0.90 16.77
CA HIS A 659 -18.27 -0.80 17.43
C HIS A 659 -18.20 -0.98 18.94
N HIS A 660 -18.56 0.05 19.70
CA HIS A 660 -19.00 -0.09 21.09
C HIS A 660 -20.33 -0.84 21.12
N ASP A 661 -20.39 -1.91 21.92
CA ASP A 661 -21.68 -2.35 22.48
C ASP A 661 -22.13 -1.37 23.56
#